data_AF-A0A1V2PPI3-F1
#
_entry.id   AF-A0A1V2PPI3-F1
#
_cell.length_a   1.000
_cell.length_b   1.000
_cell.length_c   1.000
_cell.angle_alpha   90.00
_cell.angle_beta   90.00
_cell.angle_gamma   90.00
#
_symmetry.space_group_name_H-M   'P 1'
#
loop_
_entity.id
_entity.type
_entity.pdbx_description
1 polymer ?
#
loop_
_entity_poly.entity_id
_entity_poly.type
_entity_poly.pdbx_seq_one_letter_code
_entity_poly.pdbx_strand_id
1 'polypeptide(L)'
;MGGHVRRRRVTAGLAVMALASLGIGTLPAAAAPAQPPTGNGFEQTTHGKDDLPNGWEAKRRALRQEAVAKVLSGELTTEQRGTSRVAKLGSQPNARGATTGGRTDQYVELAREKTDKIFVVLAEFGNERHPDYPDKDTNPNVAGPARFDGPLRNQIPAPNRAVDNRTIWQPDYSREHYQQLFFGTGPGVESLKTFYERQSSGRYSVDGTVTPWVKVKYNEARYGRSNGFPCPDNTCSNSYELVRDGVNQWVADRLAAGQTLEQVKAELAQFDTWDRYDHDSDGDFNEPDGYIDHFQIVHAGGDQSDRDPWQGEDAIWSHRAYAFLGGPGGPANNLRGGTQIGQTGMWVGDYTMQPENGGLGVFAHEYGHDLGLPDHYDTVGPGGAQENGVNWWSLMGQSRFSAPGEPIGVRAADLSAWDKLQLGWLDYETVVAGQDKRVELGPHEYNSAKAQGLVVVLPDKVKVHQYGAPYAGNLQFWSERGNDLDNTMTRDVDLTGKTSASLTLKGRYDVEAEYDYVYFQSSTDGGKTWQMLDGTVGGAKFPRDGSGQPGITGSTNDTWADVAVPLDSLAGKKAKVRIRYLTDGAAAPRGFFADDISLTANGTPVFTDGAEGDTSAWAFKGFRTAGTQETRITDQFYIASNRTYTSYDKYLQTGPYNLGRPATPNLAEHFPYQDGLLVSYWDTSYLDNNTTEHPGEGQILPIDANPQPINNLQGQKWPPRIAGYDAPFSLQKSDSFTLFAGGRASYIRGANAQPLFDDTKSYWSAEQPTAGVTLPAVGVGIRVLSQQGTSMTVRVFSTK
;
A
#
# COMPACT_ATOMS: atom_id res chain seq x y z
N MET A 1 75.75 -8.97 -16.65
CA MET A 1 75.25 -8.23 -15.48
C MET A 1 73.72 -8.20 -15.62
N GLY A 2 72.94 -9.16 -15.12
CA GLY A 2 72.60 -9.44 -13.72
C GLY A 2 71.74 -8.29 -13.16
N GLY A 3 70.50 -8.39 -12.69
CA GLY A 3 69.53 -9.46 -12.46
C GLY A 3 68.46 -8.94 -11.47
N HIS A 4 67.23 -9.45 -11.59
CA HIS A 4 66.16 -9.56 -10.57
C HIS A 4 65.19 -8.40 -10.19
N VAL A 5 63.92 -8.74 -10.45
CA VAL A 5 62.66 -8.49 -9.74
C VAL A 5 62.76 -8.52 -8.20
N ARG A 6 61.98 -7.68 -7.50
CA ARG A 6 61.45 -8.01 -6.15
C ARG A 6 60.11 -7.35 -5.81
N ARG A 7 59.14 -8.22 -5.47
CA ARG A 7 57.89 -7.96 -4.73
C ARG A 7 58.18 -7.46 -3.31
N ARG A 8 57.25 -6.70 -2.71
CA ARG A 8 57.06 -6.65 -1.25
C ARG A 8 55.60 -6.89 -0.87
N ARG A 9 55.42 -7.86 0.02
CA ARG A 9 54.23 -8.23 0.80
C ARG A 9 54.09 -7.27 1.98
N VAL A 10 52.86 -7.05 2.46
CA VAL A 10 52.61 -6.69 3.87
C VAL A 10 51.55 -7.65 4.41
N THR A 11 51.83 -8.10 5.63
CA THR A 11 51.35 -9.29 6.31
C THR A 11 50.18 -8.96 7.24
N ALA A 12 49.24 -9.90 7.35
CA ALA A 12 48.19 -9.93 8.37
C ALA A 12 48.79 -10.15 9.78
N GLY A 13 48.21 -9.47 10.78
CA GLY A 13 48.51 -9.67 12.20
C GLY A 13 47.25 -10.08 12.97
N LEU A 14 47.20 -11.34 13.38
CA LEU A 14 46.29 -11.90 14.37
C LEU A 14 46.80 -11.56 15.78
N ALA A 15 45.94 -11.04 16.65
CA ALA A 15 46.23 -10.92 18.08
C ALA A 15 45.18 -11.74 18.88
N VAL A 16 45.67 -12.81 19.50
CA VAL A 16 44.98 -13.66 20.47
C VAL A 16 45.05 -12.98 21.84
N MET A 17 43.91 -12.73 22.49
CA MET A 17 43.89 -12.30 23.90
C MET A 17 43.65 -13.50 24.82
N ALA A 18 44.58 -13.65 25.77
CA ALA A 18 44.56 -14.66 26.83
C ALA A 18 43.60 -14.25 27.97
N LEU A 19 42.84 -15.22 28.46
CA LEU A 19 42.03 -15.12 29.68
C LEU A 19 42.91 -15.07 30.93
N ALA A 20 42.71 -14.06 31.78
CA ALA A 20 43.13 -14.06 33.17
C ALA A 20 41.90 -13.80 34.06
N SER A 21 41.53 -14.81 34.84
CA SER A 21 40.42 -14.82 35.78
C SER A 21 40.84 -14.25 37.14
N LEU A 22 40.26 -13.12 37.56
CA LEU A 22 40.34 -12.61 38.93
C LEU A 22 39.02 -11.94 39.36
N GLY A 23 38.38 -12.52 40.38
CA GLY A 23 37.61 -11.84 41.45
C GLY A 23 36.33 -11.08 41.08
N ILE A 24 35.17 -11.72 41.25
CA ILE A 24 33.85 -11.06 41.23
C ILE A 24 33.65 -10.31 42.56
N GLY A 25 33.67 -8.98 42.50
CA GLY A 25 33.08 -8.09 43.49
C GLY A 25 32.00 -7.25 42.82
N THR A 26 30.75 -7.39 43.27
CA THR A 26 29.60 -6.65 42.73
C THR A 26 29.68 -5.19 43.15
N LEU A 27 29.94 -4.30 42.20
CA LEU A 27 29.71 -2.85 42.31
C LEU A 27 28.48 -2.45 41.49
N PRO A 28 27.65 -1.51 41.97
CA PRO A 28 26.43 -1.11 41.28
C PRO A 28 26.78 -0.43 39.96
N ALA A 29 26.07 -0.81 38.89
CA ALA A 29 26.15 -0.15 37.60
C ALA A 29 25.78 1.34 37.77
N ALA A 30 26.72 2.23 37.47
CA ALA A 30 26.44 3.64 37.33
C ALA A 30 25.45 3.80 36.16
N ALA A 31 24.29 4.40 36.45
CA ALA A 31 23.31 4.74 35.43
C ALA A 31 24.00 5.55 34.32
N ALA A 32 23.79 5.13 33.07
CA ALA A 32 24.15 5.93 31.91
C ALA A 32 23.48 7.32 32.05
N PRO A 33 24.19 8.43 31.76
CA PRO A 33 23.58 9.74 31.82
C PRO A 33 22.38 9.78 30.87
N ALA A 34 21.24 10.19 31.41
CA ALA A 34 20.02 10.39 30.64
C ALA A 34 20.32 11.29 29.42
N GLN A 35 19.91 10.84 28.23
CA GLN A 35 19.95 11.69 27.05
C GLN A 35 19.13 12.96 27.33
N PRO A 36 19.63 14.15 26.96
CA PRO A 36 18.85 15.37 27.06
C PRO A 36 17.59 15.24 26.19
N PRO A 37 16.45 15.82 26.61
CA PRO A 37 15.20 15.71 25.86
C PRO A 37 15.39 16.28 24.45
N THR A 38 15.22 15.43 23.44
CA THR A 38 15.06 15.83 22.04
C THR A 38 13.68 16.46 21.88
N GLY A 39 13.56 17.75 22.23
CA GLY A 39 12.43 18.56 21.83
C GLY A 39 12.48 18.75 20.31
N ASN A 40 11.86 17.84 19.56
CA ASN A 40 11.66 17.99 18.13
C ASN A 40 10.81 19.24 17.89
N GLY A 41 11.41 20.29 17.34
CA GLY A 41 10.75 21.57 17.04
C GLY A 41 9.83 21.54 15.82
N PHE A 42 9.42 20.34 15.38
CA PHE A 42 8.46 20.09 14.33
C PHE A 42 7.40 19.16 14.91
N GLU A 43 6.14 19.59 14.92
CA GLU A 43 5.07 18.64 15.22
C GLU A 43 5.03 17.59 14.10
N GLN A 44 5.30 16.34 14.48
CA GLN A 44 5.34 15.18 13.59
C GLN A 44 3.92 14.65 13.41
N THR A 45 3.43 14.58 12.18
CA THR A 45 2.31 13.70 11.85
C THR A 45 2.88 12.29 11.86
N THR A 46 2.56 11.51 12.89
CA THR A 46 2.72 10.06 12.81
C THR A 46 1.68 9.60 11.79
N HIS A 47 2.14 9.03 10.67
CA HIS A 47 1.28 8.34 9.73
C HIS A 47 0.97 6.96 10.30
N GLY A 48 -0.30 6.69 10.51
CA GLY A 48 -0.79 5.33 10.72
C GLY A 48 -0.80 4.60 9.39
N LYS A 49 -1.30 3.36 9.39
CA LYS A 49 -1.69 2.73 8.12
C LYS A 49 -3.10 3.21 7.81
N ASP A 50 -3.24 4.09 6.83
CA ASP A 50 -4.57 4.57 6.40
C ASP A 50 -5.19 3.55 5.43
N ASP A 51 -4.40 2.87 4.59
CA ASP A 51 -4.83 1.69 3.84
C ASP A 51 -4.43 0.36 4.53
N LEU A 52 -5.42 -0.33 5.14
CA LEU A 52 -5.16 -1.59 5.84
C LEU A 52 -4.86 -2.75 4.88
N PRO A 53 -4.01 -3.72 5.29
CA PRO A 53 -3.64 -4.85 4.45
C PRO A 53 -4.84 -5.65 3.92
N ASN A 54 -4.91 -5.77 2.59
CA ASN A 54 -5.86 -6.62 1.89
C ASN A 54 -5.11 -7.35 0.77
N GLY A 55 -5.00 -8.68 0.86
CA GLY A 55 -4.27 -9.50 -0.12
C GLY A 55 -4.85 -9.41 -1.54
N TRP A 56 -6.17 -9.32 -1.68
CA TRP A 56 -6.84 -9.18 -2.98
C TRP A 56 -6.53 -7.85 -3.64
N GLU A 57 -6.53 -6.78 -2.85
CA GLU A 57 -6.21 -5.44 -3.35
C GLU A 57 -4.71 -5.31 -3.67
N ALA A 58 -3.84 -5.86 -2.83
CA ALA A 58 -2.41 -5.92 -3.11
C ALA A 58 -2.12 -6.66 -4.42
N LYS A 59 -2.79 -7.80 -4.65
CA LYS A 59 -2.78 -8.49 -5.95
C LYS A 59 -3.24 -7.55 -7.06
N ARG A 60 -4.46 -7.00 -6.97
CA ARG A 60 -5.06 -6.12 -8.00
C ARG A 60 -4.13 -4.97 -8.41
N ARG A 61 -3.42 -4.37 -7.45
CA ARG A 61 -2.42 -3.31 -7.69
C ARG A 61 -1.17 -3.83 -8.39
N ALA A 62 -0.63 -4.97 -7.97
CA ALA A 62 0.50 -5.61 -8.65
C ALA A 62 0.16 -5.97 -10.11
N LEU A 63 -1.04 -6.55 -10.34
CA LEU A 63 -1.56 -6.86 -11.67
C LEU A 63 -1.63 -5.61 -12.56
N ARG A 64 -2.17 -4.53 -12.00
CA ARG A 64 -2.33 -3.26 -12.72
C ARG A 64 -0.98 -2.62 -13.02
N GLN A 65 -0.04 -2.60 -12.09
CA GLN A 65 1.32 -2.12 -12.33
C GLN A 65 1.97 -2.88 -13.49
N GLU A 66 1.91 -4.22 -13.48
CA GLU A 66 2.48 -5.05 -14.56
C GLU A 66 1.79 -4.78 -15.90
N ALA A 67 0.45 -4.73 -15.93
CA ALA A 67 -0.30 -4.49 -17.16
C ALA A 67 -0.05 -3.09 -17.74
N VAL A 68 -0.02 -2.04 -16.91
CA VAL A 68 0.28 -0.67 -17.36
C VAL A 68 1.72 -0.57 -17.89
N ALA A 69 2.70 -1.19 -17.21
CA ALA A 69 4.08 -1.21 -17.67
C ALA A 69 4.21 -1.89 -19.05
N LYS A 70 3.60 -3.07 -19.23
CA LYS A 70 3.59 -3.80 -20.51
C LYS A 70 2.84 -3.06 -21.62
N VAL A 71 1.80 -2.29 -21.30
CA VAL A 71 1.13 -1.43 -22.29
C VAL A 71 2.06 -0.31 -22.74
N LEU A 72 2.81 0.30 -21.83
CA LEU A 72 3.76 1.37 -22.14
C LEU A 72 4.99 0.88 -22.91
N SER A 73 5.47 -0.34 -22.63
CA SER A 73 6.56 -0.99 -23.37
C SER A 73 6.11 -1.56 -24.73
N GLY A 74 4.79 -1.64 -24.96
CA GLY A 74 4.20 -2.16 -26.19
C GLY A 74 4.09 -3.69 -26.24
N GLU A 75 4.30 -4.38 -25.13
CA GLU A 75 4.15 -5.83 -24.98
C GLU A 75 2.70 -6.27 -24.83
N LEU A 76 1.83 -5.39 -24.35
CA LEU A 76 0.42 -5.67 -24.10
C LEU A 76 -0.49 -4.66 -24.82
N THR A 77 -1.63 -5.15 -25.30
CA THR A 77 -2.68 -4.33 -25.89
C THR A 77 -3.91 -4.31 -24.99
N THR A 78 -4.77 -3.32 -25.20
CA THR A 78 -6.00 -3.16 -24.42
C THR A 78 -7.22 -3.36 -25.30
N GLU A 79 -8.32 -3.78 -24.69
CA GLU A 79 -9.64 -3.89 -25.32
C GLU A 79 -10.72 -3.26 -24.46
N GLN A 80 -11.82 -2.84 -25.08
CA GLN A 80 -12.97 -2.26 -24.38
C GLN A 80 -14.00 -3.35 -24.09
N ARG A 81 -14.42 -3.47 -22.82
CA ARG A 81 -15.51 -4.33 -22.36
C ARG A 81 -16.47 -3.50 -21.52
N GLY A 82 -17.67 -3.23 -22.06
CA GLY A 82 -18.60 -2.31 -21.41
C GLY A 82 -17.98 -0.93 -21.17
N THR A 83 -18.05 -0.43 -19.94
CA THR A 83 -17.42 0.83 -19.51
C THR A 83 -15.96 0.69 -19.09
N SER A 84 -15.42 -0.53 -19.14
CA SER A 84 -14.06 -0.86 -18.72
C SER A 84 -13.13 -1.00 -19.91
N ARG A 85 -11.93 -0.44 -19.81
CA ARG A 85 -10.80 -0.82 -20.68
C ARG A 85 -9.98 -1.85 -19.95
N VAL A 86 -9.83 -3.04 -20.52
CA VAL A 86 -9.13 -4.17 -19.89
C VAL A 86 -7.90 -4.58 -20.70
N ALA A 87 -6.99 -5.31 -20.07
CA ALA A 87 -5.89 -5.98 -20.73
C ALA A 87 -5.76 -7.43 -20.25
N LYS A 88 -5.51 -8.35 -21.17
CA LYS A 88 -5.29 -9.77 -20.87
C LYS A 88 -3.84 -10.00 -20.47
N LEU A 89 -3.57 -10.09 -19.16
CA LEU A 89 -2.21 -10.22 -18.66
C LEU A 89 -1.65 -11.65 -18.76
N GLY A 90 -2.53 -12.65 -18.71
CA GLY A 90 -2.14 -14.06 -18.69
C GLY A 90 -3.34 -15.01 -18.64
N SER A 91 -3.19 -16.13 -17.93
CA SER A 91 -4.28 -17.06 -17.64
C SER A 91 -4.30 -17.42 -16.15
N GLN A 92 -5.46 -17.65 -15.56
CA GLN A 92 -5.62 -17.98 -14.14
C GLN A 92 -6.42 -19.28 -13.95
N PRO A 93 -6.31 -19.99 -12.81
CA PRO A 93 -7.20 -21.10 -12.50
C PRO A 93 -8.66 -20.64 -12.55
N ASN A 94 -9.56 -21.52 -12.98
CA ASN A 94 -10.99 -21.21 -12.99
C ASN A 94 -11.50 -20.86 -11.58
N ALA A 95 -12.47 -19.95 -11.51
CA ALA A 95 -13.12 -19.53 -10.28
C ALA A 95 -13.85 -20.66 -9.53
N ARG A 96 -14.18 -20.39 -8.26
CA ARG A 96 -14.81 -21.33 -7.33
C ARG A 96 -16.16 -21.84 -7.88
N GLY A 97 -16.27 -23.16 -8.08
CA GLY A 97 -17.50 -23.82 -8.56
C GLY A 97 -17.45 -24.30 -10.02
N ALA A 98 -16.36 -24.01 -10.75
CA ALA A 98 -16.16 -24.55 -12.09
C ALA A 98 -16.04 -26.09 -12.05
N THR A 99 -16.78 -26.76 -12.95
CA THR A 99 -16.96 -28.23 -12.97
C THR A 99 -15.74 -29.01 -13.48
N THR A 100 -14.69 -28.32 -13.92
CA THR A 100 -13.44 -28.94 -14.40
C THR A 100 -12.23 -28.12 -13.95
N GLY A 101 -11.13 -28.81 -13.62
CA GLY A 101 -9.82 -28.17 -13.45
C GLY A 101 -9.32 -27.64 -14.79
N GLY A 102 -9.45 -26.33 -14.99
CA GLY A 102 -9.05 -25.62 -16.21
C GLY A 102 -8.48 -24.24 -15.87
N ARG A 103 -7.95 -23.55 -16.88
CA ARG A 103 -7.50 -22.16 -16.79
C ARG A 103 -8.41 -21.29 -17.66
N THR A 104 -8.67 -20.07 -17.20
CA THR A 104 -9.34 -19.00 -17.94
C THR A 104 -8.36 -17.86 -18.19
N ASP A 105 -8.74 -16.90 -19.02
CA ASP A 105 -7.94 -15.70 -19.24
C ASP A 105 -7.95 -14.82 -17.98
N GLN A 106 -6.83 -14.19 -17.67
CA GLN A 106 -6.75 -13.22 -16.58
C GLN A 106 -6.77 -11.80 -17.14
N TYR A 107 -7.87 -11.10 -16.87
CA TYR A 107 -8.05 -9.72 -17.29
C TYR A 107 -7.72 -8.76 -16.14
N VAL A 108 -7.19 -7.60 -16.51
CA VAL A 108 -6.93 -6.49 -15.59
C VAL A 108 -7.64 -5.26 -16.12
N GLU A 109 -8.52 -4.67 -15.32
CA GLU A 109 -9.16 -3.41 -15.65
C GLU A 109 -8.15 -2.25 -15.56
N LEU A 110 -7.92 -1.51 -16.64
CA LEU A 110 -6.94 -0.41 -16.71
C LEU A 110 -7.59 0.97 -16.77
N ALA A 111 -8.88 1.05 -17.08
CA ALA A 111 -9.64 2.30 -16.99
C ALA A 111 -11.13 2.03 -16.83
N ARG A 112 -11.83 2.95 -16.17
CA ARG A 112 -13.29 2.98 -16.05
C ARG A 112 -13.81 4.32 -16.54
N GLU A 113 -14.76 4.29 -17.46
CA GLU A 113 -15.49 5.47 -17.93
C GLU A 113 -16.97 5.36 -17.54
N LYS A 114 -17.28 5.68 -16.28
CA LYS A 114 -18.62 5.52 -15.71
C LYS A 114 -18.89 6.51 -14.57
N THR A 115 -20.13 6.51 -14.09
CA THR A 115 -20.49 7.11 -12.80
C THR A 115 -20.76 5.99 -11.82
N ASP A 116 -19.89 5.84 -10.83
CA ASP A 116 -20.05 4.85 -9.77
C ASP A 116 -20.92 5.39 -8.64
N LYS A 117 -21.59 4.48 -7.93
CA LYS A 117 -22.50 4.84 -6.82
C LYS A 117 -21.88 4.54 -5.48
N ILE A 118 -21.94 5.52 -4.57
CA ILE A 118 -21.45 5.41 -3.20
C ILE A 118 -22.63 5.30 -2.24
N PHE A 119 -22.62 4.28 -1.38
CA PHE A 119 -23.53 4.17 -0.25
C PHE A 119 -22.85 4.69 1.01
N VAL A 120 -23.29 5.84 1.51
CA VAL A 120 -22.67 6.54 2.64
C VAL A 120 -23.55 6.43 3.88
N VAL A 121 -23.06 5.78 4.93
CA VAL A 121 -23.73 5.70 6.24
C VAL A 121 -23.18 6.77 7.18
N LEU A 122 -24.05 7.56 7.78
CA LEU A 122 -23.69 8.47 8.87
C LEU A 122 -24.02 7.80 10.21
N ALA A 123 -23.05 7.63 11.10
CA ALA A 123 -23.20 6.89 12.36
C ALA A 123 -22.79 7.70 13.59
N GLU A 124 -23.70 7.86 14.55
CA GLU A 124 -23.42 8.41 15.87
C GLU A 124 -23.54 7.33 16.96
N PHE A 125 -22.98 7.61 18.14
CA PHE A 125 -22.75 6.58 19.15
C PHE A 125 -23.79 6.58 20.27
N GLY A 126 -23.97 5.40 20.86
CA GLY A 126 -24.74 5.20 22.08
C GLY A 126 -23.89 5.37 23.34
N ASN A 127 -24.47 5.05 24.49
CA ASN A 127 -23.80 5.16 25.79
C ASN A 127 -23.65 3.80 26.51
N GLU A 128 -24.10 2.72 25.87
CA GLU A 128 -23.89 1.39 26.42
C GLU A 128 -22.42 0.99 26.29
N ARG A 129 -21.90 0.30 27.30
CA ARG A 129 -20.52 -0.20 27.31
C ARG A 129 -20.54 -1.63 26.84
N HIS A 130 -19.68 -1.94 25.88
CA HIS A 130 -19.43 -3.33 25.59
C HIS A 130 -18.57 -3.94 26.71
N PRO A 131 -18.86 -5.16 27.20
CA PRO A 131 -18.11 -5.76 28.31
C PRO A 131 -16.60 -5.81 28.10
N ASP A 132 -16.15 -6.04 26.86
CA ASP A 132 -14.73 -6.10 26.50
C ASP A 132 -14.06 -4.71 26.38
N TYR A 133 -14.85 -3.63 26.35
CA TYR A 133 -14.37 -2.25 26.19
C TYR A 133 -14.88 -1.39 27.37
N PRO A 134 -14.43 -1.68 28.62
CA PRO A 134 -14.82 -0.89 29.78
C PRO A 134 -14.22 0.52 29.72
N ASP A 135 -14.78 1.45 30.49
CA ASP A 135 -14.29 2.82 30.65
C ASP A 135 -12.87 2.81 31.26
N LYS A 136 -11.84 2.90 30.41
CA LYS A 136 -10.44 2.80 30.80
C LYS A 136 -9.53 3.41 29.74
N ASP A 137 -8.48 4.10 30.19
CA ASP A 137 -7.29 4.42 29.41
C ASP A 137 -6.32 3.21 29.38
N THR A 138 -6.01 2.73 28.19
CA THR A 138 -5.29 1.49 27.93
C THR A 138 -3.85 1.71 27.49
N ASN A 139 -3.50 2.90 26.97
CA ASN A 139 -2.13 3.27 26.67
C ASN A 139 -1.73 4.63 27.30
N PRO A 140 -0.85 4.63 28.32
CA PRO A 140 -0.44 5.86 29.00
C PRO A 140 0.39 6.84 28.14
N ASN A 141 0.82 6.43 26.93
CA ASN A 141 1.56 7.27 26.00
C ASN A 141 0.68 7.95 24.95
N VAL A 142 -0.61 7.58 24.88
CA VAL A 142 -1.61 8.21 24.01
C VAL A 142 -2.57 8.97 24.91
N ALA A 143 -3.13 10.08 24.41
CA ALA A 143 -4.12 10.81 25.18
C ALA A 143 -5.35 9.92 25.40
N GLY A 144 -5.63 9.57 26.66
CA GLY A 144 -6.83 8.81 27.00
C GLY A 144 -8.14 9.60 26.79
N PRO A 145 -9.30 8.92 26.76
CA PRO A 145 -10.61 9.56 26.71
C PRO A 145 -10.83 10.48 27.91
N ALA A 146 -11.25 11.72 27.66
CA ALA A 146 -11.71 12.65 28.69
C ALA A 146 -13.16 12.35 29.12
N ARG A 147 -13.91 11.63 28.29
CA ARG A 147 -15.27 11.15 28.55
C ARG A 147 -15.51 9.80 27.87
N PHE A 148 -16.47 9.03 28.36
CA PHE A 148 -16.77 7.67 27.86
C PHE A 148 -18.18 7.53 27.27
N ASP A 149 -19.01 8.57 27.32
CA ASP A 149 -20.23 8.64 26.52
C ASP A 149 -19.87 8.75 25.04
N GLY A 150 -20.65 8.05 24.20
CA GLY A 150 -20.43 8.09 22.76
C GLY A 150 -20.75 9.47 22.19
N PRO A 151 -19.92 10.03 21.30
CA PRO A 151 -20.22 11.31 20.70
C PRO A 151 -21.49 11.21 19.86
N LEU A 152 -22.38 12.19 20.07
CA LEU A 152 -23.41 12.50 19.08
C LEU A 152 -22.83 13.48 18.07
N ARG A 153 -23.45 13.55 16.90
CA ARG A 153 -23.05 14.58 15.92
C ARG A 153 -23.19 15.98 16.51
N ASN A 154 -22.45 16.92 15.95
CA ASN A 154 -22.38 18.34 16.31
C ASN A 154 -21.89 18.59 17.73
N GLN A 155 -21.15 17.64 18.31
CA GLN A 155 -20.57 17.85 19.63
C GLN A 155 -19.15 18.39 19.55
N ILE A 156 -18.39 18.23 18.46
CA ILE A 156 -17.00 18.71 18.37
C ILE A 156 -16.87 20.18 18.85
N PRO A 157 -15.96 20.50 19.80
CA PRO A 157 -15.81 21.86 20.32
C PRO A 157 -15.45 22.88 19.23
N ALA A 158 -16.07 24.05 19.30
CA ALA A 158 -15.65 25.19 18.50
C ALA A 158 -14.21 25.59 18.88
N PRO A 159 -13.25 25.60 17.94
CA PRO A 159 -11.86 25.95 18.25
C PRO A 159 -11.71 27.44 18.51
N ASN A 160 -10.80 27.81 19.42
CA ASN A 160 -10.40 29.20 19.59
C ASN A 160 -9.48 29.63 18.45
N ARG A 161 -10.02 30.32 17.44
CA ARG A 161 -9.29 30.75 16.24
C ARG A 161 -8.09 31.66 16.50
N ALA A 162 -7.93 32.23 17.69
CA ALA A 162 -6.72 32.97 18.07
C ALA A 162 -5.49 32.08 18.30
N VAL A 163 -5.70 30.79 18.57
CA VAL A 163 -4.63 29.82 18.88
C VAL A 163 -4.76 28.51 18.10
N ASP A 164 -5.85 28.32 17.36
CA ASP A 164 -6.14 27.15 16.54
C ASP A 164 -6.75 27.55 15.18
N ASN A 165 -5.92 27.51 14.15
CA ASN A 165 -6.35 27.68 12.76
C ASN A 165 -6.35 26.36 11.98
N ARG A 166 -6.14 25.21 12.63
CA ARG A 166 -6.02 23.91 11.96
C ARG A 166 -7.27 23.05 12.09
N THR A 167 -8.04 23.18 13.15
CA THR A 167 -9.22 22.33 13.39
C THR A 167 -10.37 22.71 12.46
N ILE A 168 -10.83 21.74 11.64
CA ILE A 168 -12.06 21.87 10.85
C ILE A 168 -13.25 21.89 11.82
N TRP A 169 -14.10 22.90 11.70
CA TRP A 169 -15.29 23.04 12.55
C TRP A 169 -16.38 23.87 11.88
N GLN A 170 -17.62 23.40 11.99
CA GLN A 170 -18.84 24.14 11.66
C GLN A 170 -19.94 23.77 12.68
N PRO A 171 -21.00 24.60 12.83
CA PRO A 171 -22.02 24.37 13.85
C PRO A 171 -22.96 23.19 13.58
N ASP A 172 -23.09 22.73 12.33
CA ASP A 172 -24.01 21.65 11.96
C ASP A 172 -23.49 20.79 10.78
N TYR A 173 -23.08 19.56 11.09
CA TYR A 173 -22.76 18.47 10.19
C TYR A 173 -24.01 17.64 9.87
N SER A 174 -24.96 18.30 9.22
CA SER A 174 -26.21 17.67 8.79
C SER A 174 -26.00 16.66 7.66
N ARG A 175 -27.02 15.82 7.40
CA ARG A 175 -27.05 14.97 6.19
C ARG A 175 -26.85 15.79 4.91
N GLU A 176 -27.42 16.99 4.84
CA GLU A 176 -27.28 17.88 3.68
C GLU A 176 -25.84 18.31 3.48
N HIS A 177 -25.10 18.60 4.56
CA HIS A 177 -23.68 18.91 4.47
C HIS A 177 -22.91 17.80 3.75
N TYR A 178 -23.08 16.54 4.16
CA TYR A 178 -22.40 15.42 3.51
C TYR A 178 -22.91 15.18 2.09
N GLN A 179 -24.22 15.37 1.82
CA GLN A 179 -24.74 15.29 0.45
C GLN A 179 -24.01 16.29 -0.47
N GLN A 180 -23.72 17.50 0.01
CA GLN A 180 -22.94 18.48 -0.73
C GLN A 180 -21.45 18.12 -0.81
N LEU A 181 -20.86 17.62 0.28
CA LEU A 181 -19.45 17.21 0.30
C LEU A 181 -19.16 16.07 -0.68
N PHE A 182 -20.04 15.08 -0.76
CA PHE A 182 -19.90 13.95 -1.67
C PHE A 182 -20.34 14.31 -3.10
N PHE A 183 -21.52 14.89 -3.25
CA PHE A 183 -22.24 14.94 -4.53
C PHE A 183 -22.64 16.34 -4.97
N GLY A 184 -22.16 17.37 -4.28
CA GLY A 184 -22.40 18.77 -4.67
C GLY A 184 -21.92 19.02 -6.10
N THR A 185 -22.66 19.85 -6.84
CA THR A 185 -22.36 20.17 -8.24
C THR A 185 -22.48 21.67 -8.50
N GLY A 186 -21.87 22.13 -9.58
CA GLY A 186 -22.02 23.49 -10.09
C GLY A 186 -20.71 24.29 -10.06
N PRO A 187 -20.71 25.49 -10.66
CA PRO A 187 -19.52 26.32 -10.77
C PRO A 187 -18.93 26.67 -9.39
N GLY A 188 -17.66 26.35 -9.18
CA GLY A 188 -16.94 26.66 -7.93
C GLY A 188 -17.28 25.76 -6.75
N VAL A 189 -18.15 24.76 -6.92
CA VAL A 189 -18.38 23.73 -5.91
C VAL A 189 -17.24 22.73 -5.96
N GLU A 190 -16.68 22.41 -4.79
CA GLU A 190 -15.68 21.38 -4.61
C GLU A 190 -16.27 20.29 -3.72
N SER A 191 -16.56 19.16 -4.34
CA SER A 191 -17.08 17.93 -3.72
C SER A 191 -16.25 16.74 -4.21
N LEU A 192 -16.48 15.55 -3.63
CA LEU A 192 -15.87 14.31 -4.10
C LEU A 192 -16.18 14.09 -5.59
N LYS A 193 -17.43 14.33 -5.99
CA LYS A 193 -17.90 14.29 -7.37
C LYS A 193 -17.11 15.21 -8.28
N THR A 194 -17.06 16.52 -7.99
CA THR A 194 -16.37 17.47 -8.87
C THR A 194 -14.86 17.27 -8.87
N PHE A 195 -14.30 16.74 -7.77
CA PHE A 195 -12.89 16.38 -7.69
C PHE A 195 -12.58 15.28 -8.70
N TYR A 196 -13.29 14.15 -8.63
CA TYR A 196 -13.04 13.03 -9.53
C TYR A 196 -13.42 13.29 -10.99
N GLU A 197 -14.46 14.11 -11.24
CA GLU A 197 -14.74 14.61 -12.59
C GLU A 197 -13.57 15.45 -13.12
N ARG A 198 -12.91 16.23 -12.26
CA ARG A 198 -11.75 17.03 -12.67
C ARG A 198 -10.51 16.17 -12.89
N GLN A 199 -10.18 15.29 -11.95
CA GLN A 199 -9.00 14.43 -12.03
C GLN A 199 -9.04 13.47 -13.23
N SER A 200 -10.23 13.02 -13.60
CA SER A 200 -10.46 12.14 -14.75
C SER A 200 -10.71 12.89 -16.07
N SER A 201 -10.74 14.23 -16.04
CA SER A 201 -11.17 15.07 -17.17
C SER A 201 -12.55 14.69 -17.73
N GLY A 202 -13.47 14.33 -16.84
CA GLY A 202 -14.88 14.04 -17.13
C GLY A 202 -15.19 12.59 -17.51
N ARG A 203 -14.19 11.69 -17.51
CA ARG A 203 -14.39 10.26 -17.79
C ARG A 203 -15.03 9.50 -16.64
N TYR A 204 -14.80 9.96 -15.41
CA TYR A 204 -15.27 9.31 -14.21
C TYR A 204 -15.97 10.30 -13.28
N SER A 205 -17.08 9.86 -12.68
CA SER A 205 -17.83 10.64 -11.70
C SER A 205 -18.36 9.72 -10.60
N VAL A 206 -18.86 10.31 -9.53
CA VAL A 206 -19.56 9.59 -8.47
C VAL A 206 -20.95 10.18 -8.24
N ASP A 207 -21.88 9.32 -7.85
CA ASP A 207 -23.21 9.68 -7.35
C ASP A 207 -23.56 8.76 -6.18
N GLY A 208 -24.72 8.93 -5.54
CA GLY A 208 -25.14 8.00 -4.51
C GLY A 208 -26.04 8.60 -3.43
N THR A 209 -26.03 7.93 -2.28
CA THR A 209 -26.94 8.23 -1.18
C THR A 209 -26.16 8.41 0.10
N VAL A 210 -26.41 9.54 0.77
CA VAL A 210 -26.08 9.71 2.19
C VAL A 210 -27.30 9.34 3.03
N THR A 211 -27.13 8.47 4.02
CA THR A 211 -28.23 8.10 4.94
C THR A 211 -28.54 9.24 5.92
N PRO A 212 -29.71 9.25 6.57
CA PRO A 212 -29.85 9.90 7.87
C PRO A 212 -28.81 9.34 8.86
N TRP A 213 -28.46 10.14 9.87
CA TRP A 213 -27.64 9.67 10.98
C TRP A 213 -28.34 8.52 11.71
N VAL A 214 -27.67 7.38 11.81
CA VAL A 214 -28.09 6.23 12.62
C VAL A 214 -27.37 6.27 13.95
N LYS A 215 -28.03 5.78 15.01
CA LYS A 215 -27.43 5.72 16.34
C LYS A 215 -27.11 4.28 16.71
N VAL A 216 -25.83 3.93 16.73
CA VAL A 216 -25.39 2.59 17.15
C VAL A 216 -25.51 2.43 18.67
N LYS A 217 -25.51 1.18 19.13
CA LYS A 217 -25.82 0.84 20.52
C LYS A 217 -24.73 1.28 21.49
N TYR A 218 -23.46 1.02 21.15
CA TYR A 218 -22.33 1.19 22.07
C TYR A 218 -21.67 2.57 21.92
N ASN A 219 -20.85 2.93 22.91
CA ASN A 219 -19.96 4.08 22.84
C ASN A 219 -18.79 3.83 21.89
N GLU A 220 -18.05 4.90 21.56
CA GLU A 220 -16.97 4.84 20.57
C GLU A 220 -15.85 3.87 20.95
N ALA A 221 -15.58 3.67 22.24
CA ALA A 221 -14.63 2.67 22.73
C ALA A 221 -14.79 1.27 22.11
N ARG A 222 -16.03 0.83 21.83
CA ARG A 222 -16.29 -0.48 21.20
C ARG A 222 -15.73 -0.57 19.78
N TYR A 223 -15.66 0.57 19.10
CA TYR A 223 -15.44 0.68 17.67
C TYR A 223 -14.07 1.27 17.34
N GLY A 224 -13.60 2.26 18.11
CA GLY A 224 -12.39 3.02 17.84
C GLY A 224 -11.18 2.68 18.70
N ARG A 225 -11.36 2.13 19.91
CA ARG A 225 -10.22 1.91 20.83
C ARG A 225 -9.07 1.16 20.18
N SER A 226 -7.87 1.73 20.27
CA SER A 226 -6.66 1.29 19.58
C SER A 226 -5.39 1.60 20.40
N ASN A 227 -4.22 1.46 19.78
CA ASN A 227 -2.90 1.82 20.34
C ASN A 227 -2.50 1.10 21.63
N GLY A 228 -3.10 -0.06 21.93
CA GLY A 228 -2.73 -0.87 23.09
C GLY A 228 -3.64 -2.08 23.22
N PHE A 229 -4.92 -1.82 23.45
CA PHE A 229 -5.98 -2.84 23.40
C PHE A 229 -7.06 -2.39 22.40
N PRO A 230 -7.60 -3.28 21.54
CA PRO A 230 -7.31 -4.71 21.46
C PRO A 230 -6.03 -5.04 20.67
N CYS A 231 -5.42 -4.05 20.03
CA CYS A 231 -4.19 -4.19 19.27
C CYS A 231 -3.29 -2.94 19.44
N PRO A 232 -1.98 -3.04 19.15
CA PRO A 232 -1.04 -1.93 19.29
C PRO A 232 -1.11 -0.90 18.13
N ASP A 233 -1.78 -1.24 17.03
CA ASP A 233 -1.93 -0.36 15.87
C ASP A 233 -2.95 0.76 16.15
N ASN A 234 -2.94 1.83 15.34
CA ASN A 234 -3.90 2.93 15.37
C ASN A 234 -5.30 2.52 14.86
N THR A 235 -5.39 1.41 14.15
CA THR A 235 -6.65 0.85 13.67
C THR A 235 -6.68 -0.64 13.95
N CYS A 236 -7.71 -1.08 14.68
CA CYS A 236 -7.89 -2.47 15.06
C CYS A 236 -9.19 -3.04 14.46
N SER A 237 -9.35 -4.37 14.53
CA SER A 237 -10.50 -5.09 13.95
C SER A 237 -11.85 -4.80 14.60
N ASN A 238 -11.86 -4.07 15.73
CA ASN A 238 -13.08 -3.58 16.37
C ASN A 238 -13.80 -2.51 15.54
N SER A 239 -13.10 -1.80 14.66
CA SER A 239 -13.69 -0.84 13.70
C SER A 239 -14.69 -1.49 12.74
N TYR A 240 -14.48 -2.76 12.36
CA TYR A 240 -15.40 -3.52 11.49
C TYR A 240 -16.81 -3.64 12.07
N GLU A 241 -16.90 -3.51 13.39
CA GLU A 241 -18.15 -3.63 14.13
C GLU A 241 -18.99 -2.37 14.00
N LEU A 242 -18.39 -1.21 13.72
CA LEU A 242 -19.14 0.01 13.38
C LEU A 242 -19.77 -0.12 11.99
N VAL A 243 -19.06 -0.71 11.03
CA VAL A 243 -19.61 -1.02 9.71
C VAL A 243 -20.82 -1.93 9.86
N ARG A 244 -20.68 -3.06 10.57
CA ARG A 244 -21.79 -4.01 10.84
C ARG A 244 -22.95 -3.33 11.56
N ASP A 245 -22.68 -2.69 12.69
CA ASP A 245 -23.74 -2.15 13.54
C ASP A 245 -24.43 -0.95 12.87
N GLY A 246 -23.68 -0.12 12.13
CA GLY A 246 -24.19 1.01 11.37
C GLY A 246 -25.16 0.60 10.26
N VAL A 247 -24.77 -0.36 9.40
CA VAL A 247 -25.66 -0.83 8.33
C VAL A 247 -26.87 -1.59 8.87
N ASN A 248 -26.71 -2.35 9.96
CA ASN A 248 -27.82 -3.05 10.60
C ASN A 248 -28.80 -2.09 11.27
N GLN A 249 -28.30 -1.05 11.94
CA GLN A 249 -29.14 -0.01 12.52
C GLN A 249 -29.89 0.75 11.41
N TRP A 250 -29.23 1.08 10.30
CA TRP A 250 -29.89 1.69 9.16
C TRP A 250 -31.05 0.84 8.64
N VAL A 251 -30.85 -0.47 8.42
CA VAL A 251 -31.95 -1.37 8.02
C VAL A 251 -33.07 -1.37 9.06
N ALA A 252 -32.74 -1.49 10.35
CA ALA A 252 -33.73 -1.47 11.42
C ALA A 252 -34.58 -0.19 11.43
N ASP A 253 -33.94 0.97 11.24
CA ASP A 253 -34.60 2.28 11.18
C ASP A 253 -35.52 2.39 9.95
N ARG A 254 -35.10 1.85 8.80
CA ARG A 254 -35.92 1.83 7.57
C ARG A 254 -37.16 0.95 7.72
N LEU A 255 -37.01 -0.22 8.33
CA LEU A 255 -38.14 -1.12 8.63
C LEU A 255 -39.10 -0.48 9.66
N ALA A 256 -38.56 0.17 10.69
CA ALA A 256 -39.36 0.91 11.67
C ALA A 256 -40.11 2.11 11.02
N ALA A 257 -39.52 2.73 10.00
CA ALA A 257 -40.15 3.76 9.18
C ALA A 257 -41.18 3.22 8.15
N GLY A 258 -41.43 1.90 8.13
CA GLY A 258 -42.48 1.27 7.34
C GLY A 258 -42.05 0.74 5.97
N GLN A 259 -40.76 0.72 5.65
CA GLN A 259 -40.28 0.03 4.45
C GLN A 259 -40.27 -1.49 4.64
N THR A 260 -40.41 -2.22 3.53
CA THR A 260 -40.22 -3.67 3.52
C THR A 260 -38.75 -4.04 3.27
N LEU A 261 -38.35 -5.23 3.69
CA LEU A 261 -37.01 -5.75 3.44
C LEU A 261 -36.69 -5.81 1.93
N GLU A 262 -37.68 -6.14 1.09
CA GLU A 262 -37.54 -6.16 -0.37
C GLU A 262 -37.29 -4.77 -0.96
N GLN A 263 -37.90 -3.72 -0.40
CA GLN A 263 -37.62 -2.33 -0.83
C GLN A 263 -36.19 -1.93 -0.49
N VAL A 264 -35.74 -2.26 0.73
CA VAL A 264 -34.37 -2.00 1.16
C VAL A 264 -33.37 -2.77 0.29
N LYS A 265 -33.64 -4.04 0.00
CA LYS A 265 -32.82 -4.85 -0.91
C LYS A 265 -32.74 -4.25 -2.32
N ALA A 266 -33.87 -3.81 -2.88
CA ALA A 266 -33.92 -3.19 -4.19
C ALA A 266 -33.19 -1.83 -4.25
N GLU A 267 -33.14 -1.10 -3.14
CA GLU A 267 -32.33 0.12 -3.01
C GLU A 267 -30.83 -0.24 -3.01
N LEU A 268 -30.42 -1.21 -2.18
CA LEU A 268 -29.02 -1.64 -2.05
C LEU A 268 -28.46 -2.28 -3.32
N ALA A 269 -29.27 -3.03 -4.07
CA ALA A 269 -28.86 -3.67 -5.32
C ALA A 269 -28.43 -2.66 -6.42
N GLN A 270 -28.72 -1.37 -6.25
CA GLN A 270 -28.24 -0.34 -7.16
C GLN A 270 -26.78 0.04 -6.95
N PHE A 271 -26.18 -0.37 -5.82
CA PHE A 271 -24.81 -0.08 -5.44
C PHE A 271 -23.90 -1.31 -5.61
N ASP A 272 -24.36 -2.35 -6.31
CA ASP A 272 -23.61 -3.56 -6.63
C ASP A 272 -23.69 -3.74 -8.15
N THR A 273 -22.69 -3.20 -8.84
CA THR A 273 -22.59 -3.11 -10.30
C THR A 273 -21.16 -3.26 -10.80
N TRP A 274 -20.21 -3.50 -9.90
CA TRP A 274 -18.79 -3.60 -10.20
C TRP A 274 -18.18 -4.81 -9.49
N ASP A 275 -17.77 -5.80 -10.30
CA ASP A 275 -16.95 -6.90 -9.82
C ASP A 275 -15.48 -6.47 -9.73
N ARG A 276 -15.17 -5.82 -8.61
CA ARG A 276 -13.85 -5.26 -8.30
C ARG A 276 -12.68 -6.21 -8.56
N TYR A 277 -12.90 -7.51 -8.38
CA TYR A 277 -11.83 -8.52 -8.34
C TYR A 277 -12.03 -9.63 -9.38
N ASP A 278 -12.95 -9.49 -10.35
CA ASP A 278 -13.24 -10.49 -11.39
C ASP A 278 -13.43 -11.89 -10.77
N HIS A 279 -14.35 -11.95 -9.80
CA HIS A 279 -14.52 -13.05 -8.86
C HIS A 279 -14.87 -14.38 -9.53
N ASP A 280 -15.53 -14.34 -10.69
CA ASP A 280 -15.87 -15.52 -11.48
C ASP A 280 -14.93 -15.74 -12.69
N SER A 281 -14.01 -14.78 -12.91
CA SER A 281 -12.89 -14.85 -13.84
C SER A 281 -13.30 -14.92 -15.31
N ASP A 282 -14.34 -14.16 -15.67
CA ASP A 282 -14.82 -14.00 -17.05
C ASP A 282 -14.30 -12.71 -17.74
N GLY A 283 -13.74 -11.79 -16.95
CA GLY A 283 -13.17 -10.52 -17.38
C GLY A 283 -14.21 -9.42 -17.66
N ASP A 284 -15.45 -9.56 -17.20
CA ASP A 284 -16.47 -8.49 -17.16
C ASP A 284 -16.58 -7.88 -15.76
N PHE A 285 -15.87 -6.76 -15.56
CA PHE A 285 -15.94 -6.02 -14.31
C PHE A 285 -17.27 -5.28 -14.12
N ASN A 286 -18.17 -5.24 -15.11
CA ASN A 286 -19.40 -4.42 -15.08
C ASN A 286 -20.64 -5.21 -14.66
N GLU A 287 -20.49 -6.10 -13.70
CA GLU A 287 -21.54 -6.94 -13.18
C GLU A 287 -21.51 -7.02 -11.63
N PRO A 288 -22.62 -7.46 -10.99
CA PRO A 288 -22.67 -7.52 -9.53
C PRO A 288 -21.91 -8.72 -8.96
N ASP A 289 -21.20 -8.52 -7.85
CA ASP A 289 -20.48 -9.57 -7.12
C ASP A 289 -21.09 -9.91 -5.74
N GLY A 290 -22.18 -9.21 -5.39
CA GLY A 290 -22.92 -9.35 -4.13
C GLY A 290 -22.45 -8.42 -3.02
N TYR A 291 -21.37 -7.66 -3.23
CA TYR A 291 -20.88 -6.63 -2.33
C TYR A 291 -21.29 -5.23 -2.83
N ILE A 292 -21.44 -4.28 -1.90
CA ILE A 292 -21.60 -2.87 -2.25
C ILE A 292 -20.27 -2.37 -2.86
N ASP A 293 -20.32 -1.88 -4.10
CA ASP A 293 -19.19 -1.42 -4.92
C ASP A 293 -18.32 -0.40 -4.16
N HIS A 294 -18.98 0.58 -3.53
CA HIS A 294 -18.35 1.69 -2.80
C HIS A 294 -19.15 1.99 -1.53
N PHE A 295 -18.60 1.61 -0.38
CA PHE A 295 -19.19 1.88 0.93
C PHE A 295 -18.34 2.84 1.73
N GLN A 296 -18.95 3.91 2.26
CA GLN A 296 -18.30 4.81 3.20
C GLN A 296 -19.11 4.97 4.46
N ILE A 297 -18.42 5.14 5.59
CA ILE A 297 -19.05 5.43 6.88
C ILE A 297 -18.42 6.65 7.53
N VAL A 298 -19.26 7.65 7.82
CA VAL A 298 -18.86 8.83 8.57
C VAL A 298 -19.30 8.67 10.01
N HIS A 299 -18.37 8.75 10.96
CA HIS A 299 -18.67 8.64 12.38
C HIS A 299 -18.76 10.01 13.05
N ALA A 300 -19.58 10.13 14.11
CA ALA A 300 -19.61 11.33 14.95
C ALA A 300 -18.29 11.53 15.70
N GLY A 301 -17.92 12.77 16.02
CA GLY A 301 -16.66 13.07 16.71
C GLY A 301 -15.47 13.31 15.77
N GLY A 302 -14.35 13.74 16.35
CA GLY A 302 -13.12 14.05 15.63
C GLY A 302 -12.23 12.83 15.39
N ASP A 303 -11.27 12.98 14.48
CA ASP A 303 -10.31 11.93 14.15
C ASP A 303 -9.26 11.73 15.26
N GLN A 304 -8.88 10.47 15.50
CA GLN A 304 -7.75 10.14 16.36
C GLN A 304 -6.43 10.76 15.85
N SER A 305 -6.21 10.79 14.54
CA SER A 305 -5.02 11.37 13.90
C SER A 305 -4.91 12.89 14.09
N ASP A 306 -6.02 13.57 14.38
CA ASP A 306 -6.08 14.98 14.79
C ASP A 306 -6.19 15.17 16.30
N ARG A 307 -6.01 14.09 17.06
CA ARG A 307 -6.02 14.05 18.54
C ARG A 307 -7.33 14.57 19.11
N ASP A 308 -8.44 13.88 18.79
CA ASP A 308 -9.75 14.20 19.35
C ASP A 308 -9.66 14.48 20.87
N PRO A 309 -10.08 15.67 21.33
CA PRO A 309 -9.82 16.12 22.69
C PRO A 309 -10.69 15.42 23.75
N TRP A 310 -11.66 14.60 23.33
CA TRP A 310 -12.65 13.99 24.21
C TRP A 310 -12.60 12.48 24.24
N GLN A 311 -12.42 11.85 23.09
CA GLN A 311 -12.40 10.40 22.95
C GLN A 311 -10.95 9.89 22.97
N GLY A 312 -9.96 10.71 22.61
CA GLY A 312 -8.55 10.33 22.74
C GLY A 312 -8.24 9.01 22.01
N GLU A 313 -7.66 8.03 22.70
CA GLU A 313 -7.42 6.68 22.14
C GLU A 313 -8.71 5.90 21.79
N ASP A 314 -9.88 6.30 22.30
CA ASP A 314 -11.17 5.71 21.91
C ASP A 314 -11.68 6.28 20.59
N ALA A 315 -11.15 7.42 20.12
CA ALA A 315 -11.50 8.01 18.84
C ALA A 315 -11.07 7.10 17.68
N ILE A 316 -11.85 7.08 16.61
CA ILE A 316 -11.51 6.35 15.39
C ILE A 316 -10.48 7.14 14.56
N TRP A 317 -9.46 6.42 14.04
CA TRP A 317 -8.53 6.92 13.03
C TRP A 317 -9.12 6.70 11.63
N SER A 318 -9.12 7.71 10.73
CA SER A 318 -9.60 7.55 9.34
C SER A 318 -8.82 6.49 8.56
N HIS A 319 -9.51 5.59 7.86
CA HIS A 319 -8.84 4.52 7.11
C HIS A 319 -9.74 3.90 6.04
N ARG A 320 -9.11 3.15 5.13
CA ARG A 320 -9.72 2.17 4.24
C ARG A 320 -9.36 0.76 4.70
N ALA A 321 -10.32 -0.16 4.66
CA ALA A 321 -10.09 -1.57 4.97
C ALA A 321 -11.12 -2.51 4.31
N TYR A 322 -10.99 -3.81 4.56
CA TYR A 322 -11.99 -4.83 4.24
C TYR A 322 -12.54 -5.43 5.54
N ALA A 323 -13.85 -5.28 5.77
CA ALA A 323 -14.50 -5.76 6.99
C ALA A 323 -14.46 -7.30 7.07
N PHE A 324 -13.98 -7.85 8.19
CA PHE A 324 -13.97 -9.29 8.45
C PHE A 324 -13.34 -10.15 7.34
N LEU A 325 -12.29 -9.64 6.67
CA LEU A 325 -11.58 -10.33 5.59
C LEU A 325 -11.15 -11.75 6.01
N GLY A 326 -11.37 -12.74 5.13
CA GLY A 326 -11.01 -14.14 5.39
C GLY A 326 -11.90 -14.86 6.41
N GLY A 327 -12.94 -14.19 6.93
CA GLY A 327 -13.98 -14.83 7.73
C GLY A 327 -14.88 -15.74 6.87
N PRO A 328 -15.65 -16.67 7.47
CA PRO A 328 -16.48 -17.62 6.73
C PRO A 328 -17.73 -17.01 6.06
N GLY A 329 -17.92 -15.68 6.14
CA GLY A 329 -19.06 -14.95 5.57
C GLY A 329 -18.84 -14.48 4.13
N GLY A 330 -19.88 -13.89 3.53
CA GLY A 330 -19.87 -13.31 2.18
C GLY A 330 -21.08 -13.71 1.34
N PRO A 331 -21.27 -13.09 0.15
CA PRO A 331 -22.23 -13.53 -0.84
C PRO A 331 -22.03 -14.99 -1.26
N ALA A 332 -23.11 -15.61 -1.76
CA ALA A 332 -23.04 -16.96 -2.26
C ALA A 332 -22.01 -17.07 -3.40
N ASN A 333 -21.10 -18.04 -3.30
CA ASN A 333 -19.98 -18.27 -4.23
C ASN A 333 -18.87 -17.20 -4.24
N ASN A 334 -19.00 -16.11 -3.46
CA ASN A 334 -17.99 -15.07 -3.28
C ASN A 334 -17.69 -14.86 -1.78
N LEU A 335 -17.20 -15.91 -1.10
CA LEU A 335 -17.02 -15.93 0.36
C LEU A 335 -15.69 -15.29 0.80
N ARG A 336 -15.55 -13.98 0.60
CA ARG A 336 -14.33 -13.21 0.96
C ARG A 336 -14.36 -12.66 2.40
N GLY A 337 -15.44 -12.87 3.14
CA GLY A 337 -15.72 -12.21 4.42
C GLY A 337 -16.73 -11.08 4.26
N GLY A 338 -16.61 -10.02 5.05
CA GLY A 338 -17.55 -8.90 5.06
C GLY A 338 -18.66 -9.04 6.10
N THR A 339 -19.60 -8.10 6.06
CA THR A 339 -20.80 -8.12 6.89
C THR A 339 -22.05 -7.98 6.04
N GLN A 340 -23.06 -8.80 6.32
CA GLN A 340 -24.33 -8.74 5.63
C GLN A 340 -25.12 -7.52 6.11
N ILE A 341 -25.75 -6.80 5.18
CA ILE A 341 -26.59 -5.65 5.50
C ILE A 341 -27.96 -6.17 5.95
N GLY A 342 -28.18 -6.26 7.26
CA GLY A 342 -29.39 -6.86 7.84
C GLY A 342 -29.62 -8.29 7.34
N GLN A 343 -30.79 -8.55 6.76
CA GLN A 343 -31.15 -9.82 6.12
C GLN A 343 -31.38 -9.67 4.61
N THR A 344 -30.78 -8.65 4.00
CA THR A 344 -31.08 -8.26 2.60
C THR A 344 -30.47 -9.19 1.56
N GLY A 345 -29.39 -9.91 1.91
CA GLY A 345 -28.58 -10.66 0.95
C GLY A 345 -27.37 -9.89 0.41
N MET A 346 -27.33 -8.57 0.58
CA MET A 346 -26.21 -7.70 0.17
C MET A 346 -25.16 -7.59 1.27
N TRP A 347 -23.90 -7.40 0.89
CA TRP A 347 -22.77 -7.38 1.82
C TRP A 347 -21.92 -6.11 1.70
N VAL A 348 -21.28 -5.71 2.80
CA VAL A 348 -20.18 -4.75 2.78
C VAL A 348 -18.88 -5.52 3.03
N GLY A 349 -17.94 -5.42 2.10
CA GLY A 349 -16.58 -5.95 2.22
C GLY A 349 -15.61 -4.79 2.41
N ASP A 350 -15.17 -4.22 1.31
CA ASP A 350 -14.39 -2.98 1.28
C ASP A 350 -15.18 -1.79 1.86
N TYR A 351 -14.53 -0.98 2.69
CA TYR A 351 -15.08 0.26 3.23
C TYR A 351 -14.01 1.33 3.45
N THR A 352 -14.45 2.58 3.48
CA THR A 352 -13.67 3.69 4.03
C THR A 352 -14.40 4.32 5.22
N MET A 353 -13.65 4.85 6.19
CA MET A 353 -14.17 5.42 7.42
C MET A 353 -13.55 6.79 7.67
N GLN A 354 -14.38 7.80 7.92
CA GLN A 354 -13.96 9.19 8.12
C GLN A 354 -14.70 9.86 9.30
N PRO A 355 -14.10 10.88 9.94
CA PRO A 355 -14.69 11.60 11.06
C PRO A 355 -15.73 12.62 10.61
N GLU A 356 -16.51 13.11 11.57
CA GLU A 356 -17.56 14.11 11.37
C GLU A 356 -17.00 15.43 10.82
N ASN A 357 -15.82 15.84 11.28
CA ASN A 357 -15.15 17.04 10.80
C ASN A 357 -14.15 16.80 9.66
N GLY A 358 -14.30 15.70 8.91
CA GLY A 358 -13.49 15.44 7.71
C GLY A 358 -13.74 16.49 6.61
N GLY A 359 -12.68 17.07 6.06
CA GLY A 359 -12.75 17.93 4.88
C GLY A 359 -12.61 17.15 3.57
N LEU A 360 -12.78 17.81 2.42
CA LEU A 360 -12.73 17.13 1.10
C LEU A 360 -11.45 16.32 0.88
N GLY A 361 -10.32 16.77 1.43
CA GLY A 361 -9.02 16.10 1.30
C GLY A 361 -9.05 14.63 1.75
N VAL A 362 -9.56 14.34 2.96
CA VAL A 362 -9.59 12.97 3.49
C VAL A 362 -10.59 12.10 2.72
N PHE A 363 -11.78 12.61 2.40
CA PHE A 363 -12.76 11.84 1.62
C PHE A 363 -12.25 11.49 0.22
N ALA A 364 -11.54 12.41 -0.44
CA ALA A 364 -10.94 12.15 -1.74
C ALA A 364 -9.75 11.19 -1.64
N HIS A 365 -8.93 11.27 -0.60
CA HIS A 365 -7.81 10.36 -0.38
C HIS A 365 -8.28 8.92 -0.16
N GLU A 366 -9.21 8.73 0.76
CA GLU A 366 -9.76 7.41 1.08
C GLU A 366 -10.49 6.77 -0.12
N TYR A 367 -11.22 7.58 -0.89
CA TYR A 367 -11.81 7.08 -2.12
C TYR A 367 -10.75 6.73 -3.18
N GLY A 368 -9.57 7.36 -3.15
CA GLY A 368 -8.42 6.98 -3.96
C GLY A 368 -7.98 5.54 -3.69
N HIS A 369 -7.93 5.14 -2.42
CA HIS A 369 -7.67 3.74 -2.04
C HIS A 369 -8.74 2.78 -2.56
N ASP A 370 -10.00 3.20 -2.52
CA ASP A 370 -11.12 2.41 -3.02
C ASP A 370 -11.03 2.16 -4.54
N LEU A 371 -10.50 3.13 -5.28
CA LEU A 371 -10.14 2.97 -6.71
C LEU A 371 -8.84 2.19 -6.94
N GLY A 372 -8.12 1.85 -5.88
CA GLY A 372 -6.93 1.00 -5.88
C GLY A 372 -5.61 1.74 -5.97
N LEU A 373 -5.58 3.02 -5.60
CA LEU A 373 -4.31 3.72 -5.40
C LEU A 373 -3.71 3.37 -4.03
N PRO A 374 -2.41 3.09 -3.93
CA PRO A 374 -1.74 2.93 -2.65
C PRO A 374 -1.47 4.27 -1.96
N ASP A 375 -1.12 4.22 -0.68
CA ASP A 375 -0.46 5.33 -0.01
C ASP A 375 0.90 5.62 -0.64
N HIS A 376 1.21 6.90 -0.83
CA HIS A 376 2.50 7.34 -1.36
C HIS A 376 3.46 7.87 -0.30
N TYR A 377 3.03 8.04 0.94
CA TYR A 377 3.93 8.34 2.06
C TYR A 377 4.62 7.06 2.56
N ASP A 378 5.60 7.20 3.45
CA ASP A 378 6.30 6.06 4.05
C ASP A 378 5.43 5.47 5.19
N THR A 379 5.01 4.22 5.06
CA THR A 379 4.02 3.57 5.95
C THR A 379 4.65 2.81 7.13
N VAL A 380 5.99 2.75 7.20
CA VAL A 380 6.71 1.85 8.13
C VAL A 380 7.80 2.54 8.95
N GLY A 381 8.12 3.80 8.66
CA GLY A 381 9.16 4.55 9.38
C GLY A 381 8.93 4.61 10.91
N PRO A 382 9.94 4.34 11.75
CA PRO A 382 9.79 4.38 13.20
C PRO A 382 9.70 5.82 13.72
N GLY A 383 8.87 6.05 14.74
CA GLY A 383 8.91 7.28 15.55
C GLY A 383 8.70 8.59 14.78
N GLY A 384 7.89 8.57 13.73
CA GLY A 384 7.57 9.77 12.92
C GLY A 384 8.64 10.14 11.89
N ALA A 385 9.50 9.20 11.47
CA ALA A 385 10.35 9.31 10.28
C ALA A 385 9.64 8.83 9.00
N GLN A 386 8.30 8.84 8.99
CA GLN A 386 7.41 8.36 7.93
C GLN A 386 7.26 9.35 6.76
N GLU A 387 8.33 10.08 6.44
CA GLU A 387 8.32 11.09 5.38
C GLU A 387 9.30 10.74 4.28
N ASN A 388 8.80 10.74 3.06
CA ASN A 388 9.57 10.60 1.83
C ASN A 388 9.45 11.86 0.97
N GLY A 389 9.92 11.82 -0.28
CA GLY A 389 9.87 12.96 -1.20
C GLY A 389 8.47 13.33 -1.72
N VAL A 390 7.44 12.48 -1.59
CA VAL A 390 6.13 12.69 -2.25
C VAL A 390 5.35 13.84 -1.61
N ASN A 391 4.99 13.73 -0.32
CA ASN A 391 4.23 14.73 0.44
C ASN A 391 3.07 15.34 -0.37
N TRP A 392 2.94 16.67 -0.39
CA TRP A 392 1.88 17.40 -1.10
C TRP A 392 1.97 17.35 -2.63
N TRP A 393 2.94 16.65 -3.25
CA TRP A 393 2.93 16.45 -4.70
C TRP A 393 1.84 15.48 -5.18
N SER A 394 1.25 14.69 -4.28
CA SER A 394 0.07 13.87 -4.56
C SER A 394 -0.90 13.91 -3.38
N LEU A 395 -2.20 13.90 -3.68
CA LEU A 395 -3.24 13.63 -2.68
C LEU A 395 -2.97 12.32 -1.90
N MET A 396 -2.41 11.30 -2.56
CA MET A 396 -2.08 10.01 -1.93
C MET A 396 -0.81 10.06 -1.07
N GLY A 397 -0.04 11.15 -1.12
CA GLY A 397 1.11 11.37 -0.23
C GLY A 397 0.77 12.25 0.97
N GLN A 398 -0.09 13.26 0.78
CA GLN A 398 -0.60 14.11 1.85
C GLN A 398 -1.95 14.69 1.45
N SER A 399 -3.01 14.40 2.22
CA SER A 399 -4.37 14.79 1.89
C SER A 399 -4.78 16.16 2.43
N ARG A 400 -4.01 16.74 3.36
CA ARG A 400 -4.38 17.96 4.08
C ARG A 400 -3.96 19.23 3.35
N PHE A 401 -4.85 19.74 2.48
CA PHE A 401 -4.71 21.05 1.83
C PHE A 401 -5.72 22.07 2.35
N SER A 402 -5.47 23.35 2.12
CA SER A 402 -6.38 24.44 2.48
C SER A 402 -6.29 25.64 1.54
N ALA A 403 -7.40 26.38 1.42
CA ALA A 403 -7.37 27.72 0.85
C ALA A 403 -6.83 28.73 1.89
N PRO A 404 -6.45 29.95 1.47
CA PRO A 404 -6.05 30.99 2.41
C PRO A 404 -7.08 31.24 3.52
N GLY A 405 -6.65 31.10 4.78
CA GLY A 405 -7.48 31.34 5.96
C GLY A 405 -8.44 30.21 6.33
N GLU A 406 -8.42 29.09 5.60
CA GLU A 406 -9.18 27.90 5.95
C GLU A 406 -8.36 26.96 6.85
N PRO A 407 -9.03 26.16 7.70
CA PRO A 407 -8.40 25.04 8.38
C PRO A 407 -7.73 24.05 7.42
N ILE A 408 -6.70 23.36 7.90
CA ILE A 408 -6.01 22.32 7.13
C ILE A 408 -6.97 21.16 6.83
N GLY A 409 -6.88 20.60 5.62
CA GLY A 409 -7.69 19.43 5.21
C GLY A 409 -9.08 19.75 4.64
N VAL A 410 -9.50 21.01 4.67
CA VAL A 410 -10.79 21.42 4.04
C VAL A 410 -10.78 21.17 2.53
N ARG A 411 -9.61 21.28 1.89
CA ARG A 411 -9.43 21.18 0.44
C ARG A 411 -8.62 19.93 0.06
N ALA A 412 -8.70 19.56 -1.21
CA ALA A 412 -7.87 18.52 -1.84
C ALA A 412 -6.96 19.15 -2.91
N ALA A 413 -5.83 18.53 -3.23
CA ALA A 413 -5.04 18.85 -4.43
C ALA A 413 -5.06 17.66 -5.41
N ASP A 414 -4.41 17.82 -6.55
CA ASP A 414 -4.45 16.82 -7.60
C ASP A 414 -3.77 15.49 -7.20
N LEU A 415 -4.27 14.43 -7.81
CA LEU A 415 -3.57 13.16 -7.93
C LEU A 415 -2.27 13.35 -8.74
N SER A 416 -1.24 12.56 -8.47
CA SER A 416 -0.01 12.61 -9.27
C SER A 416 -0.24 12.13 -10.71
N ALA A 417 0.74 12.38 -11.59
CA ALA A 417 0.66 11.87 -12.96
C ALA A 417 0.64 10.33 -12.98
N TRP A 418 1.34 9.68 -12.04
CA TRP A 418 1.31 8.23 -11.89
C TRP A 418 -0.05 7.72 -11.43
N ASP A 419 -0.68 8.39 -10.45
CA ASP A 419 -2.03 8.04 -9.98
C ASP A 419 -3.05 8.11 -11.13
N LYS A 420 -3.02 9.21 -11.90
CA LYS A 420 -3.85 9.35 -13.10
C LYS A 420 -3.52 8.28 -14.14
N LEU A 421 -2.26 7.91 -14.32
CA LEU A 421 -1.86 6.84 -15.25
C LEU A 421 -2.44 5.49 -14.83
N GLN A 422 -2.34 5.13 -13.54
CA GLN A 422 -2.87 3.86 -13.00
C GLN A 422 -4.40 3.76 -13.13
N LEU A 423 -5.10 4.89 -12.99
CA LEU A 423 -6.56 4.94 -13.18
C LEU A 423 -6.99 5.05 -14.66
N GLY A 424 -6.03 5.10 -15.59
CA GLY A 424 -6.29 5.30 -17.01
C GLY A 424 -6.74 6.71 -17.36
N TRP A 425 -6.51 7.67 -16.47
CA TRP A 425 -6.90 9.08 -16.53
C TRP A 425 -5.81 10.03 -17.04
N LEU A 426 -4.55 9.61 -17.15
CA LEU A 426 -3.53 10.50 -17.70
C LEU A 426 -3.63 10.54 -19.24
N ASP A 427 -3.69 11.76 -19.81
CA ASP A 427 -3.38 11.99 -21.22
C ASP A 427 -1.88 12.31 -21.37
N TYR A 428 -1.13 11.49 -22.11
CA TYR A 428 0.33 11.57 -22.14
C TYR A 428 0.93 11.26 -23.51
N GLU A 429 2.14 11.78 -23.71
CA GLU A 429 3.04 11.41 -24.81
C GLU A 429 4.10 10.43 -24.31
N THR A 430 4.40 9.40 -25.11
CA THR A 430 5.50 8.46 -24.82
C THR A 430 6.77 8.83 -25.60
N VAL A 431 7.93 8.71 -24.95
CA VAL A 431 9.26 8.83 -25.56
C VAL A 431 10.15 7.69 -25.08
N VAL A 432 10.89 7.06 -25.98
CA VAL A 432 11.86 6.02 -25.58
C VAL A 432 13.20 6.68 -25.27
N ALA A 433 13.87 6.25 -24.20
CA ALA A 433 15.19 6.72 -23.84
C ALA A 433 16.18 6.67 -25.04
N GLY A 434 16.99 7.72 -25.19
CA GLY A 434 17.90 7.90 -26.33
C GLY A 434 17.30 8.63 -27.53
N GLN A 435 15.98 8.84 -27.58
CA GLN A 435 15.36 9.70 -28.59
C GLN A 435 15.57 11.19 -28.29
N ASP A 436 15.55 12.01 -29.35
CA ASP A 436 15.52 13.46 -29.28
C ASP A 436 14.15 13.95 -29.76
N LYS A 437 13.29 14.38 -28.83
CA LYS A 437 11.91 14.78 -29.13
C LYS A 437 11.55 16.04 -28.37
N ARG A 438 10.85 16.96 -29.04
CA ARG A 438 10.15 18.09 -28.40
C ARG A 438 8.71 17.68 -28.13
N VAL A 439 8.23 17.98 -26.94
CA VAL A 439 6.86 17.68 -26.51
C VAL A 439 6.23 18.95 -25.97
N GLU A 440 5.00 19.23 -26.41
CA GLU A 440 4.18 20.29 -25.85
C GLU A 440 3.23 19.69 -24.83
N LEU A 441 3.32 20.17 -23.59
CA LEU A 441 2.49 19.76 -22.47
C LEU A 441 1.46 20.85 -22.18
N GLY A 442 0.25 20.42 -21.87
CA GLY A 442 -0.80 21.23 -21.25
C GLY A 442 -0.65 21.28 -19.73
N PRO A 443 -1.69 21.72 -19.02
CA PRO A 443 -1.75 21.61 -17.56
C PRO A 443 -1.83 20.15 -17.12
N HIS A 444 -1.21 19.83 -15.98
CA HIS A 444 -1.42 18.56 -15.28
C HIS A 444 -2.89 18.39 -14.86
N GLU A 445 -3.57 19.49 -14.57
CA GLU A 445 -4.79 19.46 -13.76
C GLU A 445 -6.07 19.08 -14.51
N TYR A 446 -6.05 19.11 -15.84
CA TYR A 446 -7.17 18.74 -16.70
C TYR A 446 -6.69 18.55 -18.15
N ASN A 447 -7.45 17.79 -18.95
CA ASN A 447 -7.12 17.58 -20.36
C ASN A 447 -7.23 18.88 -21.15
N SER A 448 -6.30 19.05 -22.09
CA SER A 448 -6.34 20.11 -23.09
C SER A 448 -6.14 19.50 -24.48
N ALA A 449 -5.95 20.31 -25.52
CA ALA A 449 -5.51 19.80 -26.81
C ALA A 449 -4.06 19.25 -26.80
N LYS A 450 -3.32 19.56 -25.72
CA LYS A 450 -1.96 19.07 -25.46
C LYS A 450 -2.00 18.05 -24.33
N ALA A 451 -1.12 17.05 -24.41
CA ALA A 451 -0.94 16.03 -23.39
C ALA A 451 -0.66 16.64 -22.01
N GLN A 452 -1.22 16.06 -20.96
CA GLN A 452 -0.97 16.47 -19.57
C GLN A 452 0.43 16.05 -19.09
N GLY A 453 0.92 14.92 -19.60
CA GLY A 453 2.18 14.32 -19.17
C GLY A 453 3.06 13.77 -20.29
N LEU A 454 4.25 13.39 -19.89
CA LEU A 454 5.27 12.72 -20.68
C LEU A 454 5.71 11.47 -19.92
N VAL A 455 5.67 10.31 -20.57
CA VAL A 455 6.24 9.07 -20.04
C VAL A 455 7.48 8.71 -20.86
N VAL A 456 8.64 8.65 -20.20
CA VAL A 456 9.89 8.21 -20.83
C VAL A 456 10.13 6.74 -20.47
N VAL A 457 10.07 5.86 -21.48
CA VAL A 457 10.37 4.43 -21.33
C VAL A 457 11.87 4.24 -21.26
N LEU A 458 12.36 3.66 -20.17
CA LEU A 458 13.77 3.42 -19.93
C LEU A 458 14.15 1.97 -20.28
N PRO A 459 15.44 1.67 -20.49
CA PRO A 459 15.90 0.29 -20.59
C PRO A 459 15.57 -0.49 -19.32
N ASP A 460 15.36 -1.80 -19.43
CA ASP A 460 15.03 -2.64 -18.28
C ASP A 460 16.05 -2.52 -17.14
N LYS A 461 15.55 -2.53 -15.90
CA LYS A 461 16.37 -2.51 -14.69
C LYS A 461 16.70 -3.93 -14.26
N VAL A 462 17.99 -4.16 -13.99
CA VAL A 462 18.44 -5.38 -13.34
C VAL A 462 18.41 -5.18 -11.81
N LYS A 463 17.50 -5.84 -11.09
CA LYS A 463 17.39 -5.79 -9.62
C LYS A 463 17.82 -7.11 -9.00
N VAL A 464 18.70 -7.05 -8.00
CA VAL A 464 19.10 -8.22 -7.22
C VAL A 464 18.24 -8.29 -5.96
N HIS A 465 17.43 -9.34 -5.85
CA HIS A 465 16.66 -9.66 -4.66
C HIS A 465 17.45 -10.58 -3.73
N GLN A 466 17.37 -10.33 -2.43
CA GLN A 466 17.91 -11.21 -1.40
C GLN A 466 16.80 -12.16 -0.93
N TYR A 467 17.06 -13.46 -0.95
CA TYR A 467 16.15 -14.51 -0.51
C TYR A 467 16.41 -15.00 0.90
N GLY A 468 17.32 -14.35 1.63
CA GLY A 468 17.73 -14.75 2.97
C GLY A 468 18.62 -15.99 2.96
N ALA A 469 19.30 -16.24 4.09
CA ALA A 469 20.16 -17.40 4.24
C ALA A 469 19.36 -18.71 4.13
N PRO A 470 19.93 -19.78 3.54
CA PRO A 470 19.47 -21.15 3.75
C PRO A 470 19.32 -21.47 5.24
N TYR A 471 18.48 -22.46 5.58
CA TYR A 471 18.34 -22.89 6.97
C TYR A 471 19.64 -23.52 7.48
N ALA A 472 20.28 -24.33 6.63
CA ALA A 472 21.59 -24.90 6.84
C ALA A 472 22.41 -24.85 5.55
N GLY A 473 23.75 -24.84 5.66
CA GLY A 473 24.61 -24.85 4.47
C GLY A 473 24.61 -23.53 3.68
N ASN A 474 24.79 -23.64 2.36
CA ASN A 474 24.94 -22.51 1.42
C ASN A 474 23.87 -22.51 0.31
N LEU A 475 23.14 -23.60 0.13
CA LEU A 475 22.09 -23.76 -0.89
C LEU A 475 20.76 -24.13 -0.24
N GLN A 476 19.68 -23.86 -0.96
CA GLN A 476 18.31 -24.22 -0.60
C GLN A 476 17.57 -24.62 -1.87
N PHE A 477 16.55 -25.47 -1.75
CA PHE A 477 15.63 -25.70 -2.87
C PHE A 477 14.69 -24.52 -3.00
N TRP A 478 14.44 -24.10 -4.23
CA TRP A 478 13.53 -23.01 -4.54
C TRP A 478 12.59 -23.43 -5.66
N SER A 479 11.32 -23.07 -5.49
CA SER A 479 10.25 -23.38 -6.45
C SER A 479 10.31 -22.56 -7.73
N GLU A 480 11.23 -21.60 -7.83
CA GLU A 480 11.07 -20.39 -8.65
C GLU A 480 9.88 -19.55 -8.18
N ARG A 481 9.67 -18.44 -8.87
CA ARG A 481 8.45 -17.65 -8.84
C ARG A 481 8.08 -17.28 -10.26
N GLY A 482 6.83 -16.93 -10.45
CA GLY A 482 6.34 -16.49 -11.74
C GLY A 482 4.90 -16.90 -11.92
N ASN A 483 4.38 -16.46 -13.05
CA ASN A 483 3.01 -16.66 -13.44
C ASN A 483 2.90 -17.99 -14.21
N ASP A 484 1.72 -18.61 -14.17
CA ASP A 484 1.36 -19.83 -14.89
C ASP A 484 2.31 -21.03 -14.61
N LEU A 485 2.91 -21.08 -13.41
CA LEU A 485 3.87 -22.11 -13.07
C LEU A 485 3.18 -23.41 -12.63
N ASP A 486 3.75 -24.53 -13.05
CA ASP A 486 3.47 -25.86 -12.52
C ASP A 486 4.80 -26.58 -12.29
N ASN A 487 5.49 -26.11 -11.26
CA ASN A 487 6.84 -26.51 -10.92
C ASN A 487 6.80 -27.65 -9.89
N THR A 488 7.63 -28.66 -10.08
CA THR A 488 7.68 -29.82 -9.21
C THR A 488 9.11 -30.27 -8.90
N MET A 489 9.30 -30.81 -7.71
CA MET A 489 10.44 -31.68 -7.38
C MET A 489 9.93 -33.04 -6.93
N THR A 490 10.38 -34.11 -7.58
CA THR A 490 9.87 -35.48 -7.38
C THR A 490 10.99 -36.44 -6.98
N ARG A 491 10.73 -37.38 -6.07
CA ARG A 491 11.70 -38.40 -5.66
C ARG A 491 11.07 -39.78 -5.47
N ASP A 492 11.79 -40.82 -5.88
CA ASP A 492 11.45 -42.21 -5.59
C ASP A 492 11.80 -42.58 -4.14
N VAL A 493 10.89 -43.28 -3.47
CA VAL A 493 11.06 -43.76 -2.09
C VAL A 493 10.67 -45.24 -1.97
N ASP A 494 11.47 -46.02 -1.25
CA ASP A 494 11.19 -47.42 -0.97
C ASP A 494 10.88 -47.60 0.53
N LEU A 495 9.59 -47.78 0.83
CA LEU A 495 9.09 -48.01 2.19
C LEU A 495 8.71 -49.48 2.40
N THR A 496 9.21 -50.39 1.56
CA THR A 496 8.97 -51.83 1.70
C THR A 496 9.46 -52.29 3.08
N GLY A 497 8.61 -53.01 3.82
CA GLY A 497 8.91 -53.49 5.17
C GLY A 497 8.90 -52.42 6.27
N LYS A 498 8.50 -51.17 5.96
CA LYS A 498 8.28 -50.11 6.95
C LYS A 498 6.81 -50.07 7.37
N THR A 499 6.55 -49.62 8.60
CA THR A 499 5.19 -49.55 9.19
C THR A 499 4.72 -48.12 9.44
N SER A 500 5.65 -47.17 9.54
CA SER A 500 5.37 -45.74 9.58
C SER A 500 6.41 -44.94 8.81
N ALA A 501 6.02 -43.78 8.30
CA ALA A 501 6.90 -42.85 7.62
C ALA A 501 6.39 -41.40 7.70
N SER A 502 7.32 -40.44 7.71
CA SER A 502 7.03 -39.02 7.60
C SER A 502 8.08 -38.30 6.76
N LEU A 503 7.66 -37.26 6.04
CA LEU A 503 8.53 -36.30 5.40
C LEU A 503 8.51 -35.01 6.24
N THR A 504 9.68 -34.51 6.60
CA THR A 504 9.85 -33.24 7.32
C THR A 504 10.82 -32.35 6.58
N LEU A 505 10.63 -31.03 6.65
CA LEU A 505 11.55 -30.05 6.10
C LEU A 505 11.39 -28.70 6.81
N LYS A 506 12.32 -27.79 6.55
CA LYS A 506 12.16 -26.37 6.82
C LYS A 506 11.60 -25.69 5.57
N GLY A 507 10.48 -24.99 5.73
CA GLY A 507 9.85 -24.21 4.67
C GLY A 507 9.91 -22.72 4.98
N ARG A 508 10.35 -21.91 4.01
CA ARG A 508 10.22 -20.44 4.03
C ARG A 508 9.52 -20.05 2.74
N TYR A 509 8.47 -19.26 2.82
CA TYR A 509 7.67 -19.00 1.63
C TYR A 509 6.96 -17.67 1.67
N ASP A 510 6.72 -17.14 0.48
CA ASP A 510 5.87 -16.01 0.19
C ASP A 510 5.12 -16.39 -1.08
N VAL A 511 3.93 -16.94 -0.87
CA VAL A 511 3.07 -17.61 -1.85
C VAL A 511 1.74 -16.89 -1.84
N GLU A 512 1.23 -16.51 -3.01
CA GLU A 512 0.04 -15.67 -3.09
C GLU A 512 -1.15 -16.34 -2.41
N ALA A 513 -1.70 -15.67 -1.40
CA ALA A 513 -2.77 -16.23 -0.58
C ALA A 513 -4.00 -16.56 -1.43
N GLU A 514 -4.51 -17.78 -1.29
CA GLU A 514 -5.74 -18.28 -1.94
C GLU A 514 -5.66 -18.57 -3.44
N TYR A 515 -4.56 -18.21 -4.09
CA TYR A 515 -4.37 -18.38 -5.54
C TYR A 515 -3.23 -19.34 -5.87
N ASP A 516 -2.07 -19.11 -5.24
CA ASP A 516 -0.90 -19.94 -5.39
C ASP A 516 -0.82 -20.96 -4.25
N TYR A 517 -0.34 -22.17 -4.59
CA TYR A 517 -0.25 -23.25 -3.61
C TYR A 517 0.99 -24.10 -3.79
N VAL A 518 1.55 -24.51 -2.65
CA VAL A 518 2.55 -25.57 -2.55
C VAL A 518 1.87 -26.84 -2.04
N TYR A 519 1.76 -27.82 -2.92
CA TYR A 519 1.15 -29.12 -2.63
C TYR A 519 2.20 -30.19 -2.35
N PHE A 520 1.90 -31.05 -1.39
CA PHE A 520 2.62 -32.30 -1.19
C PHE A 520 1.81 -33.44 -1.77
N GLN A 521 2.45 -34.31 -2.55
CA GLN A 521 1.78 -35.34 -3.30
C GLN A 521 2.52 -36.67 -3.25
N SER A 522 1.79 -37.77 -3.41
CA SER A 522 2.36 -39.11 -3.57
C SER A 522 1.79 -39.88 -4.74
N SER A 523 2.54 -40.87 -5.21
CA SER A 523 2.11 -41.79 -6.25
C SER A 523 2.61 -43.20 -5.97
N THR A 524 1.77 -44.21 -6.22
CA THR A 524 2.11 -45.64 -6.06
C THR A 524 2.10 -46.41 -7.39
N ASP A 525 1.83 -45.72 -8.51
CA ASP A 525 1.72 -46.30 -9.85
C ASP A 525 2.82 -45.81 -10.82
N GLY A 526 3.93 -45.33 -10.26
CA GLY A 526 5.06 -44.80 -11.01
C GLY A 526 4.89 -43.35 -11.48
N GLY A 527 3.96 -42.60 -10.90
CA GLY A 527 3.73 -41.18 -11.22
C GLY A 527 2.63 -40.94 -12.25
N LYS A 528 1.81 -41.95 -12.57
CA LYS A 528 0.68 -41.80 -13.51
C LYS A 528 -0.48 -41.07 -12.86
N THR A 529 -0.74 -41.36 -11.58
CA THR A 529 -1.71 -40.64 -10.75
C THR A 529 -1.05 -40.12 -9.48
N TRP A 530 -1.57 -39.00 -8.97
CA TRP A 530 -1.03 -38.31 -7.81
C TRP A 530 -2.12 -37.98 -6.80
N GLN A 531 -1.90 -38.35 -5.55
CA GLN A 531 -2.77 -38.03 -4.43
C GLN A 531 -2.20 -36.85 -3.65
N MET A 532 -3.04 -35.85 -3.34
CA MET A 532 -2.70 -34.75 -2.42
C MET A 532 -2.57 -35.26 -0.99
N LEU A 533 -1.54 -34.84 -0.29
CA LEU A 533 -1.22 -35.24 1.08
C LEU A 533 -1.52 -34.10 2.06
N ASP A 534 -2.04 -34.48 3.21
CA ASP A 534 -2.24 -33.58 4.33
C ASP A 534 -0.93 -33.39 5.11
N GLY A 535 -0.87 -32.35 5.93
CA GLY A 535 0.33 -32.04 6.72
C GLY A 535 0.14 -30.82 7.61
N THR A 536 1.24 -30.43 8.25
CA THR A 536 1.31 -29.21 9.05
C THR A 536 2.46 -28.32 8.64
N VAL A 537 2.28 -27.01 8.83
CA VAL A 537 3.31 -25.97 8.69
C VAL A 537 3.25 -25.08 9.94
N GLY A 538 4.37 -24.93 10.64
CA GLY A 538 4.41 -24.21 11.93
C GLY A 538 3.45 -24.79 12.99
N GLY A 539 3.09 -26.07 12.87
CA GLY A 539 2.11 -26.75 13.73
C GLY A 539 0.64 -26.60 13.32
N ALA A 540 0.30 -25.68 12.40
CA ALA A 540 -1.05 -25.55 11.84
C ALA A 540 -1.26 -26.53 10.67
N LYS A 541 -2.48 -27.04 10.49
CA LYS A 541 -2.81 -27.89 9.32
C LYS A 541 -2.69 -27.10 8.02
N PHE A 542 -2.35 -27.78 6.93
CA PHE A 542 -2.39 -27.15 5.62
C PHE A 542 -3.79 -26.56 5.32
N PRO A 543 -3.85 -25.29 4.85
CA PRO A 543 -5.05 -24.72 4.27
C PRO A 543 -5.63 -25.57 3.15
N ARG A 544 -6.86 -25.28 2.76
CA ARG A 544 -7.51 -25.93 1.61
C ARG A 544 -7.62 -24.95 0.46
N ASP A 545 -7.35 -25.41 -0.75
CA ASP A 545 -7.61 -24.65 -1.96
C ASP A 545 -9.10 -24.55 -2.28
N GLY A 546 -9.43 -23.81 -3.34
CA GLY A 546 -10.81 -23.63 -3.81
C GLY A 546 -11.55 -24.93 -4.16
N SER A 547 -10.83 -26.03 -4.37
CA SER A 547 -11.38 -27.38 -4.64
C SER A 547 -11.38 -28.30 -3.41
N GLY A 548 -10.96 -27.80 -2.25
CA GLY A 548 -10.88 -28.55 -1.00
C GLY A 548 -9.61 -29.39 -0.82
N GLN A 549 -8.58 -29.20 -1.64
CA GLN A 549 -7.32 -29.95 -1.53
C GLN A 549 -6.34 -29.28 -0.56
N PRO A 550 -5.57 -30.04 0.25
CA PRO A 550 -4.59 -29.47 1.18
C PRO A 550 -3.38 -28.87 0.46
N GLY A 551 -3.03 -27.62 0.75
CA GLY A 551 -1.84 -26.95 0.21
C GLY A 551 -1.40 -25.76 1.06
N ILE A 552 -0.09 -25.48 1.07
CA ILE A 552 0.47 -24.29 1.73
C ILE A 552 0.28 -23.08 0.83
N THR A 553 -0.16 -21.96 1.41
CA THR A 553 -0.36 -20.65 0.76
C THR A 553 -0.10 -19.54 1.79
N GLY A 554 0.05 -18.28 1.38
CA GLY A 554 0.39 -17.15 2.26
C GLY A 554 1.90 -16.96 2.45
N SER A 555 2.31 -16.31 3.55
CA SER A 555 3.72 -15.95 3.79
C SER A 555 4.20 -16.33 5.19
N THR A 556 5.50 -16.65 5.32
CA THR A 556 6.18 -16.84 6.61
C THR A 556 6.93 -15.59 7.07
N ASN A 557 6.77 -14.45 6.39
CA ASN A 557 7.48 -13.19 6.69
C ASN A 557 9.00 -13.42 6.77
N ASP A 558 9.56 -14.09 5.76
CA ASP A 558 10.98 -14.45 5.64
C ASP A 558 11.56 -15.35 6.75
N THR A 559 10.71 -15.96 7.59
CA THR A 559 11.13 -16.92 8.61
C THR A 559 11.00 -18.38 8.15
N TRP A 560 11.83 -19.26 8.71
CA TRP A 560 11.74 -20.71 8.46
C TRP A 560 10.71 -21.36 9.41
N ALA A 561 9.77 -22.10 8.85
CA ALA A 561 8.76 -22.86 9.58
C ALA A 561 8.98 -24.38 9.41
N ASP A 562 8.66 -25.15 10.44
CA ASP A 562 8.65 -26.61 10.36
C ASP A 562 7.48 -27.10 9.52
N VAL A 563 7.76 -27.90 8.50
CA VAL A 563 6.74 -28.60 7.69
C VAL A 563 6.83 -30.10 7.95
N ALA A 564 5.69 -30.72 8.22
CA ALA A 564 5.59 -32.16 8.46
C ALA A 564 4.43 -32.78 7.66
N VAL A 565 4.72 -33.82 6.88
CA VAL A 565 3.77 -34.54 6.03
C VAL A 565 3.78 -36.02 6.41
N PRO A 566 2.71 -36.53 7.04
CA PRO A 566 2.58 -37.96 7.34
C PRO A 566 2.52 -38.80 6.07
N LEU A 567 3.29 -39.88 6.02
CA LEU A 567 3.38 -40.80 4.87
C LEU A 567 2.99 -42.25 5.23
N ASP A 568 2.32 -42.47 6.36
CA ASP A 568 1.93 -43.82 6.81
C ASP A 568 1.03 -44.55 5.80
N SER A 569 0.28 -43.82 4.97
CA SER A 569 -0.50 -44.38 3.84
C SER A 569 0.35 -45.07 2.76
N LEU A 570 1.66 -44.77 2.74
CA LEU A 570 2.66 -45.33 1.84
C LEU A 570 3.48 -46.47 2.47
N ALA A 571 3.25 -46.79 3.76
CA ALA A 571 3.96 -47.86 4.45
C ALA A 571 3.87 -49.19 3.69
N GLY A 572 5.01 -49.88 3.57
CA GLY A 572 5.12 -51.16 2.87
C GLY A 572 5.19 -51.06 1.34
N LYS A 573 5.16 -49.87 0.74
CA LYS A 573 5.11 -49.69 -0.71
C LYS A 573 6.38 -49.03 -1.26
N LYS A 574 6.65 -49.27 -2.55
CA LYS A 574 7.46 -48.36 -3.36
C LYS A 574 6.57 -47.24 -3.86
N ALA A 575 7.00 -46.00 -3.69
CA ALA A 575 6.20 -44.83 -4.03
C ALA A 575 7.08 -43.70 -4.58
N LYS A 576 6.44 -42.67 -5.11
CA LYS A 576 7.05 -41.37 -5.36
C LYS A 576 6.45 -40.34 -4.42
N VAL A 577 7.25 -39.39 -3.99
CA VAL A 577 6.82 -38.17 -3.29
C VAL A 577 7.15 -36.96 -4.15
N ARG A 578 6.31 -35.94 -4.11
CA ARG A 578 6.45 -34.72 -4.91
C ARG A 578 6.03 -33.49 -4.12
N ILE A 579 6.81 -32.43 -4.25
CA ILE A 579 6.41 -31.07 -3.90
C ILE A 579 6.05 -30.37 -5.22
N ARG A 580 4.88 -29.75 -5.30
CA ARG A 580 4.37 -29.05 -6.48
C ARG A 580 4.02 -27.61 -6.11
N TYR A 581 4.65 -26.64 -6.74
CA TYR A 581 4.28 -25.24 -6.68
C TYR A 581 3.47 -24.89 -7.92
N LEU A 582 2.23 -24.48 -7.71
CA LEU A 582 1.27 -24.14 -8.76
C LEU A 582 0.87 -22.68 -8.58
N THR A 583 0.99 -21.89 -9.65
CA THR A 583 0.64 -20.47 -9.63
C THR A 583 -0.41 -20.07 -10.65
N ASP A 584 -1.09 -18.97 -10.36
CA ASP A 584 -2.00 -18.32 -11.28
C ASP A 584 -1.27 -17.38 -12.27
N GLY A 585 -2.01 -16.56 -13.01
CA GLY A 585 -1.47 -15.80 -14.14
C GLY A 585 -0.69 -14.55 -13.80
N ALA A 586 -0.61 -14.14 -12.53
CA ALA A 586 0.02 -12.88 -12.15
C ALA A 586 0.24 -12.71 -10.64
N ALA A 587 0.82 -11.57 -10.25
CA ALA A 587 1.16 -11.27 -8.86
C ALA A 587 2.05 -12.33 -8.17
N ALA A 588 3.00 -12.91 -8.91
CA ALA A 588 3.93 -13.90 -8.36
C ALA A 588 4.79 -13.33 -7.21
N PRO A 589 4.66 -13.80 -5.97
CA PRO A 589 5.51 -13.40 -4.84
C PRO A 589 6.85 -14.16 -4.85
N ARG A 590 7.56 -14.36 -3.74
CA ARG A 590 8.90 -15.00 -3.77
C ARG A 590 8.89 -16.51 -3.98
N GLY A 591 7.72 -17.14 -3.94
CA GLY A 591 7.56 -18.59 -4.07
C GLY A 591 7.93 -19.33 -2.79
N PHE A 592 8.35 -20.58 -2.92
CA PHE A 592 8.60 -21.51 -1.83
C PHE A 592 10.05 -21.97 -1.79
N PHE A 593 10.67 -21.82 -0.63
CA PHE A 593 11.99 -22.33 -0.31
C PHE A 593 11.86 -23.53 0.64
N ALA A 594 12.66 -24.56 0.38
CA ALA A 594 12.77 -25.75 1.20
C ALA A 594 14.22 -26.08 1.50
N ASP A 595 14.47 -26.49 2.74
CA ASP A 595 15.79 -26.92 3.20
C ASP A 595 15.66 -28.01 4.28
N ASP A 596 16.75 -28.72 4.54
CA ASP A 596 16.85 -29.83 5.50
C ASP A 596 15.72 -30.87 5.34
N ILE A 597 15.48 -31.31 4.10
CA ILE A 597 14.42 -32.27 3.78
C ILE A 597 14.83 -33.65 4.29
N SER A 598 14.03 -34.26 5.16
CA SER A 598 14.26 -35.59 5.72
C SER A 598 13.03 -36.46 5.58
N LEU A 599 13.20 -37.68 5.06
CA LEU A 599 12.20 -38.73 5.17
C LEU A 599 12.64 -39.72 6.25
N THR A 600 11.83 -39.90 7.28
CA THR A 600 12.09 -40.85 8.37
C THR A 600 11.06 -41.97 8.32
N ALA A 601 11.50 -43.23 8.46
CA ALA A 601 10.63 -44.40 8.51
C ALA A 601 10.99 -45.28 9.71
N ASN A 602 9.99 -45.70 10.49
CA ASN A 602 10.16 -46.41 11.76
C ASN A 602 11.22 -45.75 12.69
N GLY A 603 11.22 -44.41 12.76
CA GLY A 603 12.14 -43.63 13.59
C GLY A 603 13.58 -43.53 13.07
N THR A 604 13.89 -44.06 11.88
CA THR A 604 15.24 -43.95 11.26
C THR A 604 15.17 -43.15 9.95
N PRO A 605 16.09 -42.21 9.69
CA PRO A 605 16.17 -41.51 8.41
C PRO A 605 16.37 -42.48 7.24
N VAL A 606 15.53 -42.38 6.22
CA VAL A 606 15.68 -43.03 4.91
C VAL A 606 16.58 -42.18 4.01
N PHE A 607 16.40 -40.86 4.04
CA PHE A 607 17.32 -39.89 3.45
C PHE A 607 17.21 -38.53 4.15
N THR A 608 18.25 -37.73 3.98
CA THR A 608 18.30 -36.30 4.30
C THR A 608 18.91 -35.53 3.13
N ASP A 609 18.42 -34.34 2.81
CA ASP A 609 18.87 -33.55 1.67
C ASP A 609 18.70 -32.04 1.95
N GLY A 610 19.83 -31.34 2.05
CA GLY A 610 19.90 -29.88 2.26
C GLY A 610 20.33 -29.12 1.01
N ALA A 611 20.10 -29.65 -0.19
CA ALA A 611 20.41 -29.00 -1.48
C ALA A 611 21.91 -28.80 -1.82
N GLU A 612 22.84 -29.26 -0.97
CA GLU A 612 24.30 -29.03 -1.12
C GLU A 612 25.01 -29.94 -2.16
N GLY A 613 24.33 -30.96 -2.68
CA GLY A 613 24.95 -31.95 -3.56
C GLY A 613 25.07 -31.49 -5.02
N ASP A 614 26.23 -31.76 -5.65
CA ASP A 614 26.45 -31.56 -7.09
C ASP A 614 25.49 -32.37 -7.99
N THR A 615 24.90 -33.44 -7.43
CA THR A 615 23.87 -34.25 -8.07
C THR A 615 22.69 -34.44 -7.12
N SER A 616 21.50 -34.02 -7.53
CA SER A 616 20.27 -34.23 -6.76
C SER A 616 19.60 -35.53 -7.14
N ALA A 617 19.15 -36.29 -6.15
CA ALA A 617 18.27 -37.44 -6.38
C ALA A 617 16.78 -37.02 -6.50
N TRP A 618 16.49 -35.72 -6.48
CA TRP A 618 15.22 -35.16 -6.91
C TRP A 618 15.21 -34.92 -8.42
N ALA A 619 14.12 -35.32 -9.07
CA ALA A 619 13.81 -34.94 -10.44
C ALA A 619 13.08 -33.59 -10.44
N PHE A 620 13.73 -32.56 -10.98
CA PHE A 620 13.20 -31.21 -11.07
C PHE A 620 12.44 -30.95 -12.37
N LYS A 621 11.32 -30.24 -12.25
CA LYS A 621 10.62 -29.51 -13.31
C LYS A 621 10.38 -28.10 -12.78
N GLY A 622 11.21 -27.14 -13.13
CA GLY A 622 11.10 -25.75 -12.67
C GLY A 622 11.72 -25.48 -11.29
N PHE A 623 11.54 -26.35 -10.29
CA PHE A 623 12.32 -26.25 -9.05
C PHE A 623 13.83 -26.29 -9.34
N ARG A 624 14.63 -25.58 -8.55
CA ARG A 624 16.10 -25.63 -8.63
C ARG A 624 16.74 -25.38 -7.27
N THR A 625 18.05 -25.56 -7.17
CA THR A 625 18.81 -25.06 -6.04
C THR A 625 19.10 -23.56 -6.22
N ALA A 626 19.11 -22.82 -5.12
CA ALA A 626 19.39 -21.39 -5.08
C ALA A 626 20.28 -21.06 -3.88
N GLY A 627 21.14 -20.06 -4.02
CA GLY A 627 21.86 -19.47 -2.89
C GLY A 627 20.99 -18.42 -2.18
N THR A 628 21.59 -17.29 -1.84
CA THR A 628 20.93 -16.19 -1.11
C THR A 628 20.32 -15.11 -2.01
N GLN A 629 20.52 -15.17 -3.32
CA GLN A 629 20.19 -14.07 -4.24
C GLN A 629 19.52 -14.55 -5.53
N GLU A 630 18.67 -13.69 -6.08
CA GLU A 630 18.18 -13.75 -7.46
C GLU A 630 18.35 -12.41 -8.16
N THR A 631 18.60 -12.45 -9.46
CA THR A 631 18.55 -11.28 -10.33
C THR A 631 17.24 -11.26 -11.13
N ARG A 632 16.57 -10.11 -11.19
CA ARG A 632 15.37 -9.87 -11.99
C ARG A 632 15.54 -8.71 -12.93
N ILE A 633 14.72 -8.74 -13.97
CA ILE A 633 14.59 -7.70 -14.98
C ILE A 633 13.21 -7.07 -14.74
N THR A 634 13.15 -5.76 -14.54
CA THR A 634 11.93 -5.02 -14.24
C THR A 634 11.85 -3.74 -15.06
N ASP A 635 10.64 -3.31 -15.42
CA ASP A 635 10.43 -2.05 -16.13
C ASP A 635 10.67 -0.83 -15.25
N GLN A 636 11.03 0.28 -15.87
CA GLN A 636 11.22 1.56 -15.20
C GLN A 636 10.96 2.72 -16.14
N PHE A 637 10.48 3.83 -15.59
CA PHE A 637 10.01 4.99 -16.36
C PHE A 637 10.35 6.30 -15.66
N TYR A 638 10.51 7.37 -16.43
CA TYR A 638 10.29 8.73 -15.91
C TYR A 638 8.89 9.19 -16.31
N ILE A 639 8.15 9.76 -15.37
CA ILE A 639 6.86 10.38 -15.62
C ILE A 639 7.00 11.87 -15.29
N ALA A 640 6.70 12.74 -16.24
CA ALA A 640 6.79 14.18 -16.06
C ALA A 640 5.46 14.86 -16.39
N SER A 641 5.02 15.80 -15.57
CA SER A 641 3.85 16.65 -15.86
C SER A 641 4.10 18.11 -15.48
N ASN A 642 3.40 19.01 -16.17
CA ASN A 642 3.50 20.45 -15.94
C ASN A 642 2.47 20.87 -14.88
N ARG A 643 2.93 20.99 -13.63
CA ARG A 643 2.13 21.41 -12.48
C ARG A 643 1.96 22.93 -12.49
N THR A 644 0.74 23.41 -12.30
CA THR A 644 0.41 24.84 -12.26
C THR A 644 -0.56 25.13 -11.13
N TYR A 645 -0.61 26.38 -10.65
CA TYR A 645 -1.60 26.81 -9.64
C TYR A 645 -3.01 27.01 -10.24
N THR A 646 -3.51 26.00 -10.94
CA THR A 646 -4.84 25.96 -11.55
C THR A 646 -5.66 24.84 -10.90
N SER A 647 -6.99 24.87 -11.05
CA SER A 647 -7.85 23.77 -10.59
C SER A 647 -7.67 23.47 -9.09
N TYR A 648 -7.47 22.21 -8.69
CA TYR A 648 -7.19 21.83 -7.30
C TYR A 648 -5.71 22.08 -6.91
N ASP A 649 -4.77 22.08 -7.85
CA ASP A 649 -3.37 22.45 -7.58
C ASP A 649 -3.14 23.93 -7.28
N LYS A 650 -4.16 24.80 -7.42
CA LYS A 650 -4.11 26.16 -6.83
C LYS A 650 -3.80 26.13 -5.33
N TYR A 651 -4.16 25.03 -4.64
CA TYR A 651 -3.87 24.86 -3.23
C TYR A 651 -2.44 24.41 -2.93
N LEU A 652 -1.61 24.04 -3.93
CA LEU A 652 -0.17 23.88 -3.71
C LEU A 652 0.49 25.20 -3.28
N GLN A 653 -0.05 26.33 -3.73
CA GLN A 653 0.46 27.65 -3.39
C GLN A 653 0.16 28.05 -1.95
N THR A 654 -0.94 27.56 -1.38
CA THR A 654 -1.51 28.09 -0.11
C THR A 654 -1.70 27.05 0.98
N GLY A 655 -1.80 25.77 0.61
CA GLY A 655 -2.19 24.67 1.47
C GLY A 655 -1.05 24.06 2.29
N PRO A 656 0.15 23.77 1.72
CA PRO A 656 1.25 23.18 2.48
C PRO A 656 1.57 23.97 3.73
N TYR A 657 1.83 23.27 4.84
CA TYR A 657 1.88 23.89 6.16
C TYR A 657 2.97 23.33 7.07
N ASN A 658 3.32 24.11 8.09
CA ASN A 658 4.26 23.73 9.15
C ASN A 658 3.73 24.15 10.53
N LEU A 659 4.00 23.32 11.53
CA LEU A 659 3.65 23.54 12.94
C LEU A 659 4.94 23.77 13.73
N GLY A 660 5.47 24.99 13.56
CA GLY A 660 6.81 25.37 14.01
C GLY A 660 6.88 26.10 15.34
N ARG A 661 5.74 26.35 15.99
CA ARG A 661 5.60 27.25 17.15
C ARG A 661 5.12 26.48 18.39
N PRO A 662 6.03 26.02 19.27
CA PRO A 662 5.63 25.27 20.48
C PRO A 662 4.67 26.03 21.41
N ALA A 663 4.71 27.37 21.42
CA ALA A 663 3.80 28.19 22.24
C ALA A 663 2.37 28.26 21.68
N THR A 664 2.18 27.92 20.40
CA THR A 664 0.90 27.94 19.69
C THR A 664 0.85 26.74 18.72
N PRO A 665 0.79 25.50 19.25
CA PRO A 665 0.98 24.28 18.46
C PRO A 665 -0.11 24.09 17.40
N ASN A 666 -1.29 24.66 17.58
CA ASN A 666 -2.41 24.57 16.63
C ASN A 666 -2.45 25.74 15.62
N LEU A 667 -1.42 26.60 15.58
CA LEU A 667 -1.28 27.62 14.56
C LEU A 667 -0.35 27.15 13.43
N ALA A 668 -0.98 26.66 12.36
CA ALA A 668 -0.36 26.34 11.09
C ALA A 668 0.16 27.60 10.38
N GLU A 669 1.39 27.48 9.87
CA GLU A 669 2.04 28.44 8.98
C GLU A 669 2.09 27.85 7.58
N HIS A 670 1.75 28.61 6.55
CA HIS A 670 1.67 28.10 5.18
C HIS A 670 2.84 28.53 4.30
N PHE A 671 3.17 27.70 3.32
CA PHE A 671 4.22 27.96 2.33
C PHE A 671 3.89 27.32 0.97
N PRO A 672 4.42 27.84 -0.15
CA PRO A 672 4.09 27.33 -1.48
C PRO A 672 4.98 26.15 -1.88
N TYR A 673 4.36 25.07 -2.35
CA TYR A 673 5.00 24.08 -3.22
C TYR A 673 5.03 24.64 -4.65
N GLN A 674 6.18 24.61 -5.31
CA GLN A 674 6.41 25.35 -6.56
C GLN A 674 5.67 24.78 -7.79
N ASP A 675 5.46 25.61 -8.81
CA ASP A 675 4.96 25.19 -10.12
C ASP A 675 6.11 24.87 -11.10
N GLY A 676 5.84 24.09 -12.13
CA GLY A 676 6.82 23.70 -13.14
C GLY A 676 6.72 22.24 -13.57
N LEU A 677 7.80 21.73 -14.17
CA LEU A 677 7.87 20.34 -14.61
C LEU A 677 8.25 19.44 -13.43
N LEU A 678 7.27 18.77 -12.83
CA LEU A 678 7.54 17.74 -11.83
C LEU A 678 7.92 16.46 -12.57
N VAL A 679 9.12 15.94 -12.33
CA VAL A 679 9.60 14.66 -12.87
C VAL A 679 9.63 13.65 -11.73
N SER A 680 9.01 12.49 -11.92
CA SER A 680 9.03 11.38 -10.97
C SER A 680 9.63 10.14 -11.61
N TYR A 681 10.31 9.33 -10.80
CA TYR A 681 10.86 8.04 -11.21
C TYR A 681 9.91 6.92 -10.76
N TRP A 682 9.40 6.16 -11.72
CA TRP A 682 8.59 4.96 -11.47
C TRP A 682 9.45 3.72 -11.64
N ASP A 683 9.60 2.96 -10.55
CA ASP A 683 10.38 1.73 -10.49
C ASP A 683 9.50 0.53 -10.18
N THR A 684 9.25 -0.33 -11.17
CA THR A 684 8.33 -1.47 -10.99
C THR A 684 8.92 -2.60 -10.13
N SER A 685 10.18 -2.49 -9.69
CA SER A 685 10.77 -3.42 -8.72
C SER A 685 10.26 -3.20 -7.28
N TYR A 686 9.47 -2.15 -7.05
CA TYR A 686 8.84 -1.80 -5.78
C TYR A 686 7.32 -1.69 -5.91
N LEU A 687 6.62 -1.87 -4.78
CA LEU A 687 5.17 -1.69 -4.64
C LEU A 687 4.81 -0.64 -3.58
N ASP A 688 5.81 0.00 -2.99
CA ASP A 688 5.67 0.95 -1.89
C ASP A 688 6.74 2.06 -2.01
N ASN A 689 6.55 3.15 -1.26
CA ASN A 689 7.49 4.27 -1.16
C ASN A 689 8.12 4.36 0.25
N ASN A 690 8.39 3.22 0.88
CA ASN A 690 8.98 3.14 2.22
C ASN A 690 10.49 3.42 2.20
N THR A 691 10.86 4.65 1.88
CA THR A 691 12.25 5.10 1.78
C THR A 691 13.05 4.95 3.08
N THR A 692 12.39 4.73 4.22
CA THR A 692 13.05 4.36 5.48
C THR A 692 13.65 2.94 5.42
N GLU A 693 12.97 2.01 4.76
CA GLU A 693 13.47 0.64 4.53
C GLU A 693 14.46 0.59 3.38
N HIS A 694 14.21 1.36 2.31
CA HIS A 694 15.05 1.41 1.11
C HIS A 694 15.38 2.85 0.69
N PRO A 695 16.33 3.53 1.38
CA PRO A 695 16.74 4.91 1.10
C PRO A 695 16.95 5.25 -0.38
N GLY A 696 16.17 6.21 -0.87
CA GLY A 696 16.24 6.71 -2.23
C GLY A 696 15.68 5.79 -3.32
N GLU A 697 15.10 4.65 -2.95
CA GLU A 697 14.37 3.76 -3.85
C GLU A 697 12.88 3.74 -3.43
N GLY A 698 12.00 3.29 -4.32
CA GLY A 698 10.55 3.27 -4.08
C GLY A 698 9.78 3.11 -5.38
N GLN A 699 8.48 2.85 -5.28
CA GLN A 699 7.58 2.67 -6.41
C GLN A 699 7.52 3.93 -7.27
N ILE A 700 7.18 5.09 -6.70
CA ILE A 700 7.05 6.35 -7.44
C ILE A 700 7.53 7.53 -6.58
N LEU A 701 8.69 8.09 -6.91
CA LEU A 701 9.29 9.19 -6.15
C LEU A 701 9.52 10.43 -7.03
N PRO A 702 9.09 11.63 -6.60
CA PRO A 702 9.43 12.87 -7.29
C PRO A 702 10.92 13.16 -7.16
N ILE A 703 11.52 13.63 -8.25
CA ILE A 703 12.92 13.99 -8.34
C ILE A 703 13.04 15.48 -8.05
N ASP A 704 13.71 15.81 -6.96
CA ASP A 704 13.92 17.19 -6.54
C ASP A 704 14.99 17.87 -7.41
N ALA A 705 14.63 18.90 -8.17
CA ALA A 705 15.56 19.70 -8.96
C ALA A 705 16.67 20.35 -8.12
N ASN A 706 16.48 20.52 -6.82
CA ASN A 706 17.39 21.13 -5.85
C ASN A 706 17.68 20.20 -4.66
N PRO A 707 18.29 19.02 -4.88
CA PRO A 707 18.30 17.89 -3.92
C PRO A 707 19.21 18.09 -2.69
N GLN A 708 19.73 19.30 -2.46
CA GLN A 708 20.61 19.61 -1.35
C GLN A 708 19.77 19.90 -0.09
N PRO A 709 20.03 19.23 1.05
CA PRO A 709 19.27 19.48 2.27
C PRO A 709 19.32 20.94 2.71
N ILE A 710 18.16 21.47 3.09
CA ILE A 710 18.03 22.85 3.57
C ILE A 710 18.10 22.85 5.11
N ASN A 711 19.03 23.60 5.68
CA ASN A 711 19.13 23.76 7.13
C ASN A 711 18.35 24.99 7.62
N ASN A 712 17.69 24.86 8.77
CA ASN A 712 17.07 25.96 9.50
C ASN A 712 18.12 26.77 10.29
N LEU A 713 17.72 27.94 10.82
CA LEU A 713 18.60 28.80 11.63
C LEU A 713 18.99 28.22 13.01
N GLN A 714 18.52 27.03 13.36
CA GLN A 714 18.96 26.25 14.52
C GLN A 714 20.03 25.21 14.16
N GLY A 715 20.37 25.07 12.87
CA GLY A 715 21.35 24.09 12.38
C GLY A 715 20.77 22.69 12.14
N GLN A 716 19.45 22.53 12.17
CA GLN A 716 18.77 21.27 11.86
C GLN A 716 18.27 21.28 10.42
N LYS A 717 18.19 20.10 9.79
CA LYS A 717 17.59 19.97 8.46
C LYS A 717 16.09 20.19 8.53
N TRP A 718 15.56 20.88 7.54
CA TRP A 718 14.13 20.84 7.28
C TRP A 718 13.74 19.43 6.81
N PRO A 719 12.57 18.92 7.24
CA PRO A 719 12.07 17.61 6.83
C PRO A 719 11.78 17.56 5.32
N PRO A 720 11.66 16.37 4.70
CA PRO A 720 11.41 16.21 3.27
C PRO A 720 10.24 17.06 2.76
N ARG A 721 9.16 17.18 3.55
CA ARG A 721 7.97 18.00 3.24
C ARG A 721 8.22 19.51 3.12
N ILE A 722 9.35 20.01 3.63
CA ILE A 722 9.76 21.42 3.47
C ILE A 722 10.97 21.51 2.53
N ALA A 723 11.88 20.54 2.56
CA ALA A 723 13.06 20.54 1.71
C ALA A 723 12.69 20.36 0.22
N GLY A 724 11.71 19.52 -0.10
CA GLY A 724 11.30 19.22 -1.49
C GLY A 724 10.22 20.15 -2.07
N TYR A 725 9.99 21.33 -1.47
CA TYR A 725 8.99 22.30 -1.96
C TYR A 725 9.31 22.83 -3.37
N ASP A 726 10.59 22.84 -3.75
CA ASP A 726 11.12 23.32 -5.04
C ASP A 726 11.63 22.19 -5.95
N ALA A 727 10.99 21.03 -5.85
CA ALA A 727 11.26 19.88 -6.70
C ALA A 727 11.08 20.11 -8.22
N PRO A 728 10.10 20.90 -8.71
CA PRO A 728 9.88 21.03 -10.15
C PRO A 728 11.05 21.70 -10.90
N PHE A 729 11.34 21.17 -12.08
CA PHE A 729 12.27 21.79 -13.03
C PHE A 729 11.57 22.97 -13.72
N SER A 730 12.22 24.14 -13.71
CA SER A 730 11.58 25.39 -14.13
C SER A 730 12.56 26.40 -14.73
N LEU A 731 12.01 27.38 -15.45
CA LEU A 731 12.71 28.60 -15.90
C LEU A 731 12.63 29.72 -14.85
N GLN A 732 11.87 29.50 -13.78
CA GLN A 732 11.61 30.47 -12.73
C GLN A 732 12.41 30.13 -11.48
N LYS A 733 12.73 31.18 -10.71
CA LYS A 733 13.36 31.04 -9.39
C LYS A 733 12.27 30.64 -8.39
N SER A 734 12.57 29.71 -7.49
CA SER A 734 11.64 29.31 -6.44
C SER A 734 11.31 30.46 -5.50
N ASP A 735 10.11 30.43 -4.91
CA ASP A 735 9.69 31.38 -3.89
C ASP A 735 10.58 31.29 -2.63
N SER A 736 10.68 32.41 -1.92
CA SER A 736 11.30 32.45 -0.59
C SER A 736 10.22 32.72 0.46
N PHE A 737 10.36 32.11 1.63
CA PHE A 737 9.40 32.25 2.72
C PHE A 737 10.09 32.10 4.07
N THR A 738 9.33 32.31 5.15
CA THR A 738 9.83 32.16 6.53
C THR A 738 8.91 31.21 7.28
N LEU A 739 9.50 30.17 7.86
CA LEU A 739 8.82 29.25 8.76
C LEU A 739 9.45 29.33 10.14
N PHE A 740 8.72 28.90 11.17
CA PHE A 740 9.30 28.75 12.50
C PHE A 740 9.80 27.31 12.65
N ALA A 741 10.97 27.16 13.25
CA ALA A 741 11.44 25.89 13.77
C ALA A 741 11.63 26.10 15.26
N GLY A 742 11.03 25.27 16.13
CA GLY A 742 11.15 25.40 17.58
C GLY A 742 10.87 26.82 18.12
N GLY A 743 9.94 27.56 17.52
CA GLY A 743 9.59 28.92 17.91
C GLY A 743 10.52 30.03 17.38
N ARG A 744 11.55 29.71 16.60
CA ARG A 744 12.45 30.68 15.96
C ARG A 744 12.16 30.80 14.47
N ALA A 745 11.86 32.01 14.02
CA ALA A 745 11.74 32.33 12.59
C ALA A 745 13.03 31.96 11.85
N SER A 746 12.87 31.27 10.72
CA SER A 746 13.96 30.77 9.88
C SER A 746 13.59 31.02 8.42
N TYR A 747 14.34 31.93 7.78
CA TYR A 747 14.14 32.28 6.37
C TYR A 747 14.69 31.19 5.46
N ILE A 748 13.87 30.72 4.52
CA ILE A 748 14.23 29.76 3.48
C ILE A 748 14.35 30.55 2.18
N ARG A 749 15.55 30.53 1.59
CA ARG A 749 15.85 31.23 0.35
C ARG A 749 15.50 30.32 -0.83
N GLY A 750 14.65 30.82 -1.71
CA GLY A 750 14.31 30.18 -2.98
C GLY A 750 15.54 29.86 -3.83
N ALA A 751 15.60 28.63 -4.33
CA ALA A 751 16.65 28.15 -5.20
C ALA A 751 16.60 28.82 -6.59
N ASN A 752 17.74 28.84 -7.29
CA ASN A 752 17.78 29.33 -8.66
C ASN A 752 17.05 28.37 -9.61
N ALA A 753 16.54 28.90 -10.71
CA ALA A 753 15.87 28.10 -11.74
C ALA A 753 16.74 26.92 -12.22
N GLN A 754 16.16 25.72 -12.23
CA GLN A 754 16.76 24.49 -12.73
C GLN A 754 15.94 23.97 -13.92
N PRO A 755 16.28 24.32 -15.17
CA PRO A 755 15.46 23.94 -16.31
C PRO A 755 15.82 22.56 -16.90
N LEU A 756 16.80 21.85 -16.32
CA LEU A 756 17.35 20.61 -16.87
C LEU A 756 17.38 19.50 -15.83
N PHE A 757 16.57 18.48 -16.08
CA PHE A 757 16.75 17.15 -15.53
C PHE A 757 17.80 16.38 -16.35
N ASP A 758 18.75 15.73 -15.68
CA ASP A 758 19.80 14.91 -16.28
C ASP A 758 20.08 13.73 -15.33
N ASP A 759 19.59 12.55 -15.69
CA ASP A 759 19.58 11.37 -14.83
C ASP A 759 20.98 10.86 -14.42
N THR A 760 22.03 11.37 -15.05
CA THR A 760 23.43 11.04 -14.72
C THR A 760 23.94 11.81 -13.49
N LYS A 761 23.18 12.81 -13.02
CA LYS A 761 23.48 13.58 -11.81
C LYS A 761 22.89 12.93 -10.56
N SER A 762 23.41 13.32 -9.40
CA SER A 762 22.87 12.89 -8.11
C SER A 762 21.67 13.74 -7.70
N TYR A 763 20.55 13.07 -7.46
CA TYR A 763 19.32 13.64 -6.87
C TYR A 763 19.00 13.02 -5.50
N TRP A 764 19.99 12.37 -4.90
CA TRP A 764 19.92 11.78 -3.58
C TRP A 764 21.07 12.28 -2.71
N SER A 765 20.82 12.36 -1.41
CA SER A 765 21.80 12.77 -0.39
C SER A 765 21.79 11.83 0.79
N ALA A 766 22.97 11.29 1.15
CA ALA A 766 23.15 10.49 2.35
C ALA A 766 22.87 11.28 3.65
N GLU A 767 22.87 12.61 3.58
CA GLU A 767 22.57 13.45 4.73
C GLU A 767 21.08 13.54 5.07
N GLN A 768 20.21 13.22 4.11
CA GLN A 768 18.76 13.14 4.24
C GLN A 768 18.21 12.01 3.34
N PRO A 769 18.44 10.75 3.73
CA PRO A 769 18.30 9.58 2.85
C PRO A 769 16.88 9.30 2.35
N THR A 770 15.85 9.83 3.02
CA THR A 770 14.43 9.62 2.67
C THR A 770 13.87 10.68 1.71
N ALA A 771 14.58 11.78 1.47
CA ALA A 771 14.05 12.89 0.66
C ALA A 771 14.32 12.75 -0.85
N GLY A 772 15.50 12.26 -1.22
CA GLY A 772 15.96 12.21 -2.61
C GLY A 772 15.75 10.87 -3.30
N VAL A 773 16.18 10.76 -4.56
CA VAL A 773 15.97 9.56 -5.40
C VAL A 773 17.28 9.07 -6.02
N THR A 774 17.54 7.78 -5.91
CA THR A 774 18.65 7.09 -6.60
C THR A 774 18.21 6.71 -8.00
N LEU A 775 18.86 7.28 -9.01
CA LEU A 775 18.49 7.11 -10.41
C LEU A 775 19.32 6.04 -11.13
N PRO A 776 18.77 5.37 -12.15
CA PRO A 776 19.48 4.37 -12.94
C PRO A 776 20.59 4.97 -13.83
N ALA A 777 20.62 6.30 -14.01
CA ALA A 777 21.62 7.03 -14.79
C ALA A 777 21.80 6.46 -16.21
N VAL A 778 20.69 6.25 -16.94
CA VAL A 778 20.71 5.64 -18.27
C VAL A 778 21.10 6.64 -19.37
N GLY A 779 21.12 7.94 -19.08
CA GLY A 779 21.53 9.01 -19.99
C GLY A 779 20.36 9.80 -20.54
N VAL A 780 19.27 9.95 -19.77
CA VAL A 780 18.09 10.75 -20.15
C VAL A 780 18.22 12.17 -19.64
N GLY A 781 18.04 13.14 -20.54
CA GLY A 781 17.86 14.55 -20.22
C GLY A 781 16.46 15.03 -20.59
N ILE A 782 15.84 15.82 -19.71
CA ILE A 782 14.58 16.54 -20.00
C ILE A 782 14.81 18.03 -19.71
N ARG A 783 14.66 18.88 -20.72
CA ARG A 783 14.86 20.33 -20.59
C ARG A 783 13.56 21.10 -20.82
N VAL A 784 13.19 21.96 -19.88
CA VAL A 784 12.16 22.98 -20.07
C VAL A 784 12.70 24.06 -21.02
N LEU A 785 12.03 24.24 -22.17
CA LEU A 785 12.41 25.22 -23.18
C LEU A 785 11.63 26.52 -23.05
N SER A 786 10.35 26.43 -22.72
CA SER A 786 9.46 27.57 -22.53
C SER A 786 8.24 27.18 -21.70
N GLN A 787 7.70 28.14 -20.96
CA GLN A 787 6.42 28.04 -20.25
C GLN A 787 5.61 29.30 -20.57
N GLN A 788 4.35 29.12 -20.96
CA GLN A 788 3.42 30.21 -21.30
C GLN A 788 2.03 29.85 -20.75
N GLY A 789 1.60 30.56 -19.71
CA GLY A 789 0.38 30.21 -18.98
C GLY A 789 0.46 28.78 -18.46
N THR A 790 -0.55 27.97 -18.76
CA THR A 790 -0.61 26.54 -18.40
C THR A 790 0.03 25.60 -19.42
N SER A 791 0.70 26.12 -20.46
CA SER A 791 1.41 25.30 -21.45
C SER A 791 2.91 25.33 -21.21
N MET A 792 3.56 24.19 -21.47
CA MET A 792 5.01 24.03 -21.39
C MET A 792 5.54 23.30 -22.62
N THR A 793 6.73 23.67 -23.08
CA THR A 793 7.46 22.89 -24.10
C THR A 793 8.71 22.33 -23.47
N VAL A 794 8.88 21.01 -23.58
CA VAL A 794 10.06 20.29 -23.10
C VAL A 794 10.78 19.62 -24.26
N ARG A 795 12.08 19.32 -24.07
CA ARG A 795 12.86 18.46 -24.97
C ARG A 795 13.44 17.30 -24.18
N VAL A 796 13.17 16.09 -24.64
CA VAL A 796 13.83 14.85 -24.21
C VAL A 796 15.02 14.60 -25.14
N PHE A 797 16.19 14.23 -24.60
CA PHE A 797 17.39 13.96 -25.38
C PHE A 797 18.38 13.07 -24.60
N SER A 798 19.36 12.48 -25.29
CA SER A 798 20.47 11.75 -24.66
C SER A 798 21.48 12.69 -24.01
N THR A 799 21.87 12.44 -22.76
CA THR A 799 22.97 13.14 -22.07
C THR A 799 24.31 12.39 -22.17
N LYS A 800 24.29 11.15 -22.67
CA LYS A 800 25.46 10.35 -23.04
C LYS A 800 25.79 10.45 -24.53
#